data_AF-A0A8H4TXN3-F1
#
_entry.id   AF-A0A8H4TXN3-F1
#
_cell.length_a   1.000
_cell.length_b   1.000
_cell.length_c   1.000
_cell.angle_alpha   90.00
_cell.angle_beta   90.00
_cell.angle_gamma   90.00
#
_symmetry.space_group_name_H-M   'P 1'
#
loop_
_entity.id
_entity.type
_entity.pdbx_description
1 polymer ?
#
loop_
_entity_poly.entity_id
_entity_poly.type
_entity_poly.pdbx_seq_one_letter_code
_entity_poly.pdbx_strand_id
1 'polypeptide(L)'
;MATAALQRIVRFVPRGSPSKILIGQPADKDIDVGAALRKGQEVAVNVWSGSSVLSPGSSTGATETIDRVLSPLAQSEIGTVRCVGLNYRKHAAECGVEPPAIPVIFMKPSTSIVDPWPARGIVPKLSQVDESGDYEAELAVVIGKTAKNVTEAEALDYVLGYTAANDVSSRTQQLNQSQWSFSKSFDGACPLGPTLALKSLIPDPSKLYMRGIKNGEVYQASGTDDLIFSVPKIISWLSQGTTLPPGTVIITGTPSGVGMGRTPKDALRHGDEYAVEILPHIGTLTNIFENDKSEFVAKLVSTNKLQTMSNQASIPEKMRALRLVEYNKNYKLCDDVPTPTPKPDEILVRVATAGFCHTDLMVYHGITQGPLPFTGSHEPAGTIVGLGSDVPNTWHLGDRVGVTNFMNPCNDYPRFCDNKTMCGIVRREGAFAEYMTAQHSAVVHLPDSLSFEQAAPLMCAGATVWHAINQTGLQKGQIIGIIGVGGLGVLGIQFAKARGYRVVAVDNRDVGLKLASEVPSHLKPDLIVGFDDPESVQKISDFTDGIGLKAAIVCTGSGDANDWAAQRLQPRGVLVAVGMPAEGLKFDTLNLIFKEIVIKGTIHCSMDETREMMEFVAEHGILSHLSLLTMEEAEDLPEKAIAGAYKGRPVVKIGKE
;
A
#
# COMPACT_ATOMS: atom_id res chain seq x y z
N MET A 1 8.53 -57.98 -3.05
CA MET A 1 9.60 -57.03 -2.67
C MET A 1 8.99 -56.06 -1.68
N ALA A 2 9.58 -55.86 -0.50
CA ALA A 2 9.07 -54.87 0.44
C ALA A 2 9.10 -53.49 -0.24
N THR A 3 7.97 -52.80 -0.32
CA THR A 3 7.91 -51.42 -0.81
C THR A 3 8.84 -50.58 0.06
N ALA A 4 9.90 -50.03 -0.53
CA ALA A 4 10.83 -49.16 0.17
C ALA A 4 10.03 -48.03 0.86
N ALA A 5 10.37 -47.74 2.11
CA ALA A 5 9.72 -46.67 2.86
C ALA A 5 9.90 -45.34 2.11
N LEU A 6 8.88 -44.47 2.16
CA LEU A 6 8.96 -43.14 1.57
C LEU A 6 10.07 -42.35 2.27
N GLN A 7 10.98 -41.79 1.50
CA GLN A 7 12.12 -41.01 2.01
C GLN A 7 12.25 -39.65 1.33
N ARG A 8 11.86 -39.54 0.06
CA ARG A 8 11.97 -38.31 -0.71
C ARG A 8 10.79 -38.17 -1.64
N ILE A 9 10.00 -37.11 -1.46
CA ILE A 9 8.75 -36.90 -2.19
C ILE A 9 8.94 -35.82 -3.25
N VAL A 10 8.48 -36.09 -4.46
CA VAL A 10 8.33 -35.11 -5.53
C VAL A 10 6.84 -34.92 -5.83
N ARG A 11 6.42 -33.67 -5.99
CA ARG A 11 5.09 -33.29 -6.46
C ARG A 11 5.23 -32.83 -7.92
N PHE A 12 4.42 -33.37 -8.82
CA PHE A 12 4.65 -33.20 -10.26
C PHE A 12 3.40 -33.38 -11.10
N VAL A 13 3.45 -32.83 -12.32
CA VAL A 13 2.54 -33.17 -13.42
C VAL A 13 3.17 -34.33 -14.20
N PRO A 14 2.47 -35.47 -14.37
CA PRO A 14 2.98 -36.60 -15.13
C PRO A 14 2.79 -36.38 -16.65
N ARG A 15 3.76 -36.84 -17.45
CA ARG A 15 3.70 -36.74 -18.92
C ARG A 15 2.50 -37.49 -19.53
N GLY A 16 2.12 -38.62 -18.96
CA GLY A 16 0.98 -39.40 -19.41
C GLY A 16 -0.38 -38.80 -19.05
N SER A 17 -0.45 -37.79 -18.18
CA SER A 17 -1.71 -37.20 -17.69
C SER A 17 -1.52 -35.74 -17.27
N PRO A 18 -1.37 -34.80 -18.21
CA PRO A 18 -1.01 -33.41 -17.93
C PRO A 18 -2.05 -32.61 -17.12
N SER A 19 -3.27 -33.12 -16.97
CA SER A 19 -4.32 -32.52 -16.13
C SER A 19 -4.28 -32.98 -14.67
N LYS A 20 -3.42 -33.93 -14.32
CA LYS A 20 -3.29 -34.45 -12.95
C LYS A 20 -2.07 -33.86 -12.26
N ILE A 21 -2.17 -33.76 -10.94
CA ILE A 21 -1.02 -33.53 -10.07
C ILE A 21 -0.86 -34.79 -9.23
N LEU A 22 0.34 -35.38 -9.27
CA LEU A 22 0.69 -36.57 -8.52
C LEU A 22 1.80 -36.23 -7.52
N ILE A 23 1.93 -37.08 -6.52
CA ILE A 23 3.12 -37.16 -5.68
C ILE A 23 3.73 -38.55 -5.81
N GLY A 24 5.02 -38.65 -5.54
CA GLY A 24 5.68 -39.94 -5.47
C GLY A 24 7.13 -39.83 -5.08
N GLN A 25 7.84 -40.95 -5.18
CA GLN A 25 9.26 -41.04 -4.90
C GLN A 25 10.05 -41.26 -6.20
N PRO A 26 11.14 -40.52 -6.46
CA PRO A 26 12.03 -40.81 -7.57
C PRO A 26 12.43 -42.28 -7.59
N ALA A 27 12.31 -42.94 -8.75
CA ALA A 27 12.62 -44.36 -8.89
C ALA A 27 14.11 -44.64 -8.67
N ASP A 28 14.97 -43.72 -9.14
CA ASP A 28 16.36 -43.64 -8.73
C ASP A 28 16.45 -42.82 -7.43
N LYS A 29 16.94 -43.45 -6.37
CA LYS A 29 17.07 -42.83 -5.04
C LYS A 29 18.17 -41.76 -4.99
N ASP A 30 19.16 -41.82 -5.89
CA ASP A 30 20.35 -40.98 -5.87
C ASP A 30 20.26 -39.84 -6.91
N ILE A 31 19.23 -39.85 -7.76
CA ILE A 31 19.04 -38.80 -8.77
C ILE A 31 18.82 -37.43 -8.12
N ASP A 32 19.48 -36.40 -8.64
CA ASP A 32 19.07 -35.02 -8.39
C ASP A 32 17.96 -34.66 -9.38
N VAL A 33 16.72 -34.68 -8.89
CA VAL A 33 15.52 -34.46 -9.71
C VAL A 33 15.60 -33.14 -10.47
N GLY A 34 15.94 -32.04 -9.79
CA GLY A 34 15.93 -30.73 -10.43
C GLY A 34 17.07 -30.56 -11.43
N ALA A 35 18.28 -31.02 -11.09
CA ALA A 35 19.41 -30.98 -12.02
C ALA A 35 19.18 -31.88 -13.25
N ALA A 36 18.58 -33.06 -13.08
CA ALA A 36 18.24 -33.96 -14.18
C ALA A 36 17.21 -33.31 -15.12
N LEU A 37 16.12 -32.77 -14.58
CA LEU A 37 15.09 -32.09 -15.37
C LEU A 37 15.63 -30.85 -16.08
N ARG A 38 16.50 -30.07 -15.43
CA ARG A 38 17.16 -28.90 -16.06
C ARG A 38 18.03 -29.29 -17.26
N LYS A 39 18.61 -30.49 -17.25
CA LYS A 39 19.38 -31.09 -18.36
C LYS A 39 18.50 -31.80 -19.41
N GLY A 40 17.17 -31.77 -19.25
CA GLY A 40 16.24 -32.46 -20.15
C GLY A 40 16.23 -33.98 -20.00
N GLN A 41 16.73 -34.51 -18.88
CA GLN A 41 16.72 -35.94 -18.59
C GLN A 41 15.35 -36.36 -18.07
N GLU A 42 14.93 -37.58 -18.40
CA GLU A 42 13.70 -38.15 -17.88
C GLU A 42 13.89 -38.59 -16.43
N VAL A 43 12.92 -38.22 -15.58
CA VAL A 43 12.88 -38.65 -14.18
C VAL A 43 11.62 -39.48 -13.97
N ALA A 44 11.82 -40.78 -13.74
CA ALA A 44 10.77 -41.72 -13.38
C ALA A 44 10.45 -41.63 -11.88
N VAL A 45 9.17 -41.67 -11.53
CA VAL A 45 8.65 -41.52 -10.17
C VAL A 45 7.67 -42.64 -9.87
N ASN A 46 7.92 -43.38 -8.78
CA ASN A 46 6.98 -44.34 -8.24
C ASN A 46 5.86 -43.58 -7.54
N VAL A 47 4.63 -43.70 -8.05
CA VAL A 47 3.47 -42.89 -7.67
C VAL A 47 2.91 -43.33 -6.31
N TRP A 48 2.48 -42.35 -5.52
CA TRP A 48 1.80 -42.56 -4.25
C TRP A 48 0.35 -42.07 -4.33
N SER A 49 -0.53 -42.69 -3.55
CA SER A 49 -1.99 -42.50 -3.66
C SER A 49 -2.50 -41.19 -3.05
N GLY A 50 -1.69 -40.52 -2.22
CA GLY A 50 -2.04 -39.23 -1.64
C GLY A 50 -2.02 -38.10 -2.67
N SER A 51 -2.67 -36.99 -2.33
CA SER A 51 -2.66 -35.76 -3.12
C SER A 51 -1.72 -34.69 -2.56
N SER A 52 -1.11 -34.93 -1.39
CA SER A 52 -0.33 -33.98 -0.61
C SER A 52 0.87 -34.64 0.06
N VAL A 53 1.99 -33.93 0.16
CA VAL A 53 3.14 -34.39 0.98
C VAL A 53 2.80 -34.48 2.47
N LEU A 54 1.79 -33.74 2.95
CA LEU A 54 1.29 -33.82 4.32
C LEU A 54 0.48 -35.10 4.57
N SER A 55 0.02 -35.77 3.52
CA SER A 55 -0.77 -37.00 3.59
C SER A 55 -0.47 -37.87 2.37
N PRO A 56 0.73 -38.48 2.30
CA PRO A 56 1.23 -39.09 1.07
C PRO A 56 0.52 -40.38 0.66
N GLY A 57 -0.29 -40.98 1.54
CA GLY A 57 -0.99 -42.23 1.26
C GLY A 57 -0.05 -43.43 1.19
N SER A 58 -0.25 -44.32 0.22
CA SER A 58 0.52 -45.54 0.00
C SER A 58 1.04 -45.64 -1.43
N SER A 59 2.10 -46.44 -1.63
CA SER A 59 2.61 -46.75 -2.98
C SER A 59 1.51 -47.38 -3.83
N THR A 60 1.30 -46.88 -5.05
CA THR A 60 0.31 -47.42 -5.99
C THR A 60 0.87 -48.56 -6.85
N GLY A 61 2.19 -48.72 -6.89
CA GLY A 61 2.88 -49.64 -7.80
C GLY A 61 3.00 -49.13 -9.24
N ALA A 62 2.41 -47.97 -9.56
CA ALA A 62 2.58 -47.31 -10.85
C ALA A 62 3.85 -46.46 -10.87
N THR A 63 4.45 -46.32 -12.05
CA THR A 63 5.57 -45.41 -12.30
C THR A 63 5.17 -44.44 -13.40
N GLU A 64 5.43 -43.15 -13.18
CA GLU A 64 5.17 -42.07 -14.13
C GLU A 64 6.44 -41.27 -14.39
N THR A 65 6.52 -40.62 -15.55
CA THR A 65 7.63 -39.71 -15.87
C THR A 65 7.21 -38.28 -15.62
N ILE A 66 8.08 -37.50 -14.97
CA ILE A 66 7.83 -36.07 -14.73
C ILE A 66 7.79 -35.33 -16.08
N ASP A 67 6.71 -34.58 -16.31
CA ASP A 67 6.65 -33.53 -17.32
C ASP A 67 7.06 -32.18 -16.71
N ARG A 68 6.41 -31.82 -15.61
CA ARG A 68 6.72 -30.61 -14.83
C ARG A 68 6.80 -30.93 -13.35
N VAL A 69 7.93 -30.59 -12.73
CA VAL A 69 8.06 -30.62 -11.27
C VAL A 69 7.38 -29.40 -10.67
N LEU A 70 6.79 -29.56 -9.49
CA LEU A 70 6.10 -28.51 -8.76
C LEU A 70 6.77 -28.33 -7.39
N SER A 71 6.48 -27.20 -6.72
CA SER A 71 6.80 -27.02 -5.31
C SER A 71 6.26 -28.21 -4.50
N PRO A 72 7.01 -28.72 -3.49
CA PRO A 72 6.58 -29.86 -2.70
C PRO A 72 5.24 -29.64 -1.98
N LEU A 73 4.89 -28.39 -1.67
CA LEU A 73 3.58 -28.01 -1.16
C LEU A 73 2.92 -27.01 -2.12
N ALA A 74 1.61 -27.16 -2.31
CA ALA A 74 0.78 -26.17 -2.97
C ALA A 74 0.60 -24.93 -2.08
N GLN A 75 0.37 -23.76 -2.70
CA GLN A 75 0.14 -22.50 -1.97
C GLN A 75 -0.99 -22.61 -0.93
N SER A 76 -2.05 -23.38 -1.21
CA SER A 76 -3.17 -23.61 -0.29
C SER A 76 -2.82 -24.49 0.93
N GLU A 77 -1.71 -25.23 0.86
CA GLU A 77 -1.22 -26.09 1.95
C GLU A 77 -0.22 -25.34 2.84
N ILE A 78 0.41 -24.31 2.28
CA ILE A 78 1.39 -23.46 2.96
C ILE A 78 0.60 -22.39 3.73
N GLY A 79 0.36 -22.64 5.01
CA GLY A 79 -0.32 -21.65 5.87
C GLY A 79 0.48 -20.35 5.97
N THR A 80 1.76 -20.44 6.38
CA THR A 80 2.68 -19.30 6.44
C THR A 80 4.09 -19.74 6.09
N VAL A 81 4.89 -18.83 5.52
CA VAL A 81 6.35 -18.99 5.41
C VAL A 81 7.00 -18.10 6.48
N ARG A 82 7.67 -18.72 7.43
CA ARG A 82 8.43 -18.04 8.50
C ARG A 82 9.89 -17.97 8.09
N CYS A 83 10.50 -16.81 8.21
CA CYS A 83 11.83 -16.59 7.68
C CYS A 83 12.74 -16.04 8.77
N VAL A 84 14.00 -16.48 8.77
CA VAL A 84 15.02 -16.04 9.72
C VAL A 84 16.12 -15.32 8.95
N GLY A 85 16.20 -14.00 9.06
CA GLY A 85 17.27 -13.28 8.37
C GLY A 85 18.54 -13.18 9.22
N LEU A 86 19.66 -12.95 8.54
CA LEU A 86 20.99 -12.81 9.12
C LEU A 86 21.38 -13.99 10.05
N ASN A 87 21.15 -15.22 9.58
CA ASN A 87 21.33 -16.43 10.40
C ASN A 87 22.57 -17.27 10.04
N TYR A 88 23.51 -16.76 9.25
CA TYR A 88 24.81 -17.41 8.99
C TYR A 88 25.94 -16.54 9.52
N ARG A 89 26.89 -17.13 10.26
CA ARG A 89 28.00 -16.37 10.87
C ARG A 89 28.84 -15.66 9.81
N LYS A 90 29.14 -16.34 8.71
CA LYS A 90 29.91 -15.74 7.60
C LYS A 90 29.14 -14.63 6.88
N HIS A 91 27.82 -14.75 6.78
CA HIS A 91 26.99 -13.69 6.18
C HIS A 91 26.89 -12.45 7.07
N ALA A 92 26.79 -12.63 8.40
CA ALA A 92 26.88 -11.51 9.33
C ALA A 92 28.22 -10.78 9.21
N ALA A 93 29.34 -11.52 9.10
CA ALA A 93 30.66 -10.96 8.84
C ALA A 93 30.76 -10.23 7.48
N GLU A 94 30.18 -10.79 6.41
CA GLU A 94 30.10 -10.14 5.09
C GLU A 94 29.36 -8.79 5.16
N CYS A 95 28.27 -8.74 5.93
CA CYS A 95 27.51 -7.51 6.15
C CYS A 95 28.18 -6.53 7.14
N GLY A 96 29.30 -6.90 7.77
CA GLY A 96 29.99 -6.06 8.76
C GLY A 96 29.19 -5.84 10.05
N VAL A 97 28.33 -6.80 10.42
CA VAL A 97 27.45 -6.71 11.60
C VAL A 97 27.70 -7.86 12.56
N GLU A 98 27.46 -7.62 13.85
CA GLU A 98 27.53 -8.67 14.87
C GLU A 98 26.37 -9.67 14.71
N PRO A 99 26.61 -10.98 14.98
CA PRO A 99 25.54 -11.96 15.03
C PRO A 99 24.41 -11.51 15.99
N PRO A 100 23.14 -11.57 15.56
CA PRO A 100 22.03 -11.17 16.42
C PRO A 100 21.93 -12.06 17.65
N ALA A 101 21.51 -11.48 18.78
CA ALA A 101 21.35 -12.20 20.06
C ALA A 101 20.09 -13.09 20.09
N ILE A 102 19.07 -12.73 19.29
CA ILE A 102 17.82 -13.46 19.14
C ILE A 102 17.44 -13.57 17.64
N PRO A 103 16.68 -14.59 17.22
CA PRO A 103 16.28 -14.75 15.82
C PRO A 103 15.51 -13.52 15.29
N VAL A 104 15.96 -12.98 14.16
CA VAL A 104 15.27 -11.88 13.45
C VAL A 104 14.25 -12.49 12.49
N ILE A 105 12.97 -12.24 12.76
CA ILE A 105 11.86 -12.93 12.08
C ILE A 105 11.10 -12.00 11.13
N PHE A 106 10.78 -12.52 9.96
CA PHE A 106 9.82 -11.93 9.02
C PHE A 106 8.94 -13.03 8.39
N MET A 107 7.95 -12.64 7.60
CA MET A 107 6.95 -13.56 7.04
C MET A 107 6.74 -13.32 5.55
N LYS A 108 6.62 -14.42 4.79
CA LYS A 108 6.13 -14.38 3.40
C LYS A 108 4.72 -14.99 3.31
N PRO A 109 3.83 -14.43 2.47
CA PRO A 109 2.54 -15.02 2.14
C PRO A 109 2.74 -16.26 1.27
N SER A 110 1.74 -17.14 1.22
CA SER A 110 1.77 -18.31 0.35
C SER A 110 1.83 -17.97 -1.14
N THR A 111 1.39 -16.77 -1.54
CA THR A 111 1.48 -16.28 -2.94
C THR A 111 2.92 -16.08 -3.42
N SER A 112 3.89 -15.94 -2.50
CA SER A 112 5.31 -15.87 -2.85
C SER A 112 5.89 -17.17 -3.41
N ILE A 113 5.21 -18.31 -3.19
CA ILE A 113 5.69 -19.64 -3.56
C ILE A 113 5.58 -19.84 -5.07
N VAL A 114 6.67 -20.27 -5.69
CA VAL A 114 6.72 -20.63 -7.11
C VAL A 114 7.37 -22.01 -7.30
N ASP A 115 6.90 -22.72 -8.32
CA ASP A 115 7.42 -24.03 -8.69
C ASP A 115 8.89 -23.93 -9.21
N PRO A 116 9.66 -25.03 -9.19
CA PRO A 116 10.95 -25.10 -9.86
C PRO A 116 10.83 -24.97 -11.39
N TRP A 117 11.97 -24.84 -12.08
CA TRP A 117 12.06 -24.96 -13.54
C TRP A 117 11.23 -26.16 -14.05
N PRO A 118 10.38 -25.99 -15.09
CA PRO A 118 10.29 -24.89 -16.04
C PRO A 118 9.47 -23.65 -15.66
N ALA A 119 8.92 -23.58 -14.45
CA ALA A 119 8.27 -22.34 -14.00
C ALA A 119 9.30 -21.20 -13.92
N ARG A 120 8.86 -19.97 -14.23
CA ARG A 120 9.71 -18.78 -14.28
C ARG A 120 9.69 -18.08 -12.94
N GLY A 121 10.87 -17.73 -12.43
CA GLY A 121 10.99 -16.75 -11.36
C GLY A 121 10.72 -15.35 -11.91
N ILE A 122 10.28 -14.43 -11.05
CA ILE A 122 10.00 -13.05 -11.45
C ILE A 122 10.95 -12.12 -10.72
N VAL A 123 11.68 -11.29 -11.47
CA VAL A 123 12.31 -10.09 -10.91
C VAL A 123 11.23 -9.03 -10.82
N PRO A 124 10.80 -8.61 -9.62
CA PRO A 124 9.71 -7.66 -9.49
C PRO A 124 10.14 -6.32 -10.07
N LYS A 125 9.23 -5.59 -10.71
CA LYS A 125 9.57 -4.35 -11.43
C LYS A 125 10.33 -3.35 -10.57
N LEU A 126 9.94 -3.19 -9.31
CA LEU A 126 10.59 -2.29 -8.36
C LEU A 126 12.09 -2.58 -8.19
N SER A 127 12.54 -3.82 -8.42
CA SER A 127 13.95 -4.22 -8.41
C SER A 127 14.60 -4.21 -9.79
N GLN A 128 13.82 -4.15 -10.86
CA GLN A 128 14.34 -3.92 -12.21
C GLN A 128 14.79 -2.46 -12.38
N VAL A 129 14.17 -1.54 -11.65
CA VAL A 129 14.42 -0.09 -11.73
C VAL A 129 15.82 0.29 -11.25
N ASP A 130 16.26 -0.33 -10.15
CA ASP A 130 17.50 0.00 -9.45
C ASP A 130 18.50 -1.17 -9.42
N GLU A 131 18.21 -2.22 -10.19
CA GLU A 131 18.98 -3.47 -10.22
C GLU A 131 19.26 -4.02 -8.82
N SER A 132 18.25 -4.04 -7.94
CA SER A 132 18.38 -4.47 -6.54
C SER A 132 17.89 -5.90 -6.26
N GLY A 133 17.45 -6.62 -7.30
CA GLY A 133 17.01 -8.01 -7.17
C GLY A 133 18.17 -8.89 -6.71
N ASP A 134 17.96 -9.69 -5.67
CA ASP A 134 18.99 -10.54 -5.11
C ASP A 134 18.46 -11.96 -4.85
N TYR A 135 19.38 -12.90 -4.81
CA TYR A 135 19.14 -14.32 -4.57
C TYR A 135 19.70 -14.72 -3.20
N GLU A 136 19.05 -15.70 -2.57
CA GLU A 136 19.48 -16.21 -1.28
C GLU A 136 19.25 -17.73 -1.26
N ALA A 137 20.33 -18.50 -1.30
CA ALA A 137 20.25 -19.95 -1.14
C ALA A 137 19.88 -20.28 0.31
N GLU A 138 18.75 -20.96 0.53
CA GLU A 138 18.26 -21.29 1.88
C GLU A 138 17.81 -22.75 2.02
N LEU A 139 18.03 -23.31 3.22
CA LEU A 139 17.38 -24.53 3.67
C LEU A 139 15.96 -24.20 4.15
N ALA A 140 14.96 -24.89 3.60
CA ALA A 140 13.59 -24.84 4.03
C ALA A 140 13.20 -26.08 4.85
N VAL A 141 12.53 -25.85 5.98
CA VAL A 141 12.00 -26.87 6.88
C VAL A 141 10.49 -26.87 6.80
N VAL A 142 9.88 -28.04 6.58
CA VAL A 142 8.42 -28.18 6.52
C VAL A 142 7.92 -28.81 7.80
N ILE A 143 7.00 -28.14 8.49
CA ILE A 143 6.34 -28.65 9.69
C ILE A 143 5.28 -29.68 9.30
N GLY A 144 5.32 -30.87 9.88
CA GLY A 144 4.38 -31.98 9.62
C GLY A 144 3.33 -32.17 10.70
N LYS A 145 3.53 -31.60 11.88
CA LYS A 145 2.63 -31.71 13.03
C LYS A 145 2.45 -30.33 13.66
N THR A 146 1.26 -30.06 14.19
CA THR A 146 0.98 -28.81 14.91
C THR A 146 1.98 -28.62 16.05
N ALA A 147 2.82 -27.58 15.98
CA ALA A 147 3.79 -27.21 17.01
C ALA A 147 3.33 -25.95 17.75
N LYS A 148 3.39 -25.97 19.08
CA LYS A 148 3.15 -24.80 19.94
C LYS A 148 3.96 -24.94 21.21
N ASN A 149 4.72 -23.90 21.56
CA ASN A 149 5.62 -23.86 22.72
C ASN A 149 6.57 -25.07 22.80
N VAL A 150 7.11 -25.50 21.65
CA VAL A 150 7.96 -26.68 21.53
C VAL A 150 9.36 -26.38 22.07
N THR A 151 9.96 -27.32 22.79
CA THR A 151 11.34 -27.20 23.25
C THR A 151 12.35 -27.51 22.15
N GLU A 152 13.59 -27.02 22.25
CA GLU A 152 14.63 -27.35 21.25
C GLU A 152 14.87 -28.86 21.12
N ALA A 153 14.79 -29.62 22.23
CA ALA A 153 14.98 -31.08 22.21
C ALA A 153 13.90 -31.83 21.41
N GLU A 154 12.66 -31.32 21.42
CA GLU A 154 11.51 -31.94 20.76
C GLU A 154 11.28 -31.41 19.33
N ALA A 155 11.92 -30.30 18.96
CA ALA A 155 11.65 -29.57 17.74
C ALA A 155 11.66 -30.43 16.46
N LEU A 156 12.64 -31.34 16.32
CA LEU A 156 12.76 -32.19 15.13
C LEU A 156 11.67 -33.26 15.01
N ASP A 157 10.85 -33.49 16.03
CA ASP A 157 9.73 -34.44 15.97
C ASP A 157 8.48 -33.87 15.29
N TYR A 158 8.46 -32.55 15.10
CA TYR A 158 7.45 -31.80 14.38
C TYR A 158 7.82 -31.58 12.90
N VAL A 159 9.06 -31.85 12.51
CA VAL A 159 9.54 -31.69 11.13
C VAL A 159 9.07 -32.86 10.27
N LEU A 160 8.40 -32.55 9.15
CA LEU A 160 8.09 -33.51 8.10
C LEU A 160 9.34 -33.83 7.27
N GLY A 161 10.02 -32.78 6.81
CA GLY A 161 11.18 -32.89 5.96
C GLY A 161 11.77 -31.53 5.59
N TYR A 162 12.72 -31.58 4.66
CA TYR A 162 13.55 -30.47 4.23
C TYR A 162 13.51 -30.33 2.71
N THR A 163 13.60 -29.10 2.23
CA THR A 163 13.69 -28.79 0.80
C THR A 163 14.57 -27.55 0.60
N ALA A 164 14.92 -27.22 -0.65
CA ALA A 164 15.66 -26.00 -0.95
C ALA A 164 14.68 -24.85 -1.20
N ALA A 165 15.08 -23.65 -0.81
CA ALA A 165 14.38 -22.42 -1.12
C ALA A 165 15.35 -21.39 -1.69
N ASN A 166 14.81 -20.52 -2.55
CA ASN A 166 15.48 -19.28 -2.95
C ASN A 166 14.71 -18.11 -2.31
N ASP A 167 15.32 -17.39 -1.36
CA ASP A 167 14.71 -16.17 -0.81
C ASP A 167 15.07 -14.98 -1.70
N VAL A 168 14.16 -14.65 -2.62
CA VAL A 168 14.38 -13.54 -3.55
C VAL A 168 14.08 -12.22 -2.85
N SER A 169 15.03 -11.30 -2.93
CA SER A 169 14.99 -10.03 -2.22
C SER A 169 15.03 -8.85 -3.16
N SER A 170 14.35 -7.77 -2.79
CA SER A 170 14.64 -6.43 -3.27
C SER A 170 15.51 -5.71 -2.24
N ARG A 171 16.80 -5.59 -2.50
CA ARG A 171 17.77 -5.10 -1.50
C ARG A 171 17.58 -3.64 -1.14
N THR A 172 17.23 -2.80 -2.11
CA THR A 172 16.91 -1.40 -1.84
C THR A 172 15.70 -1.30 -0.92
N GLN A 173 14.63 -2.04 -1.21
CA GLN A 173 13.45 -2.01 -0.34
C GLN A 173 13.72 -2.62 1.03
N GLN A 174 14.58 -3.64 1.12
CA GLN A 174 14.93 -4.27 2.39
C GLN A 174 15.66 -3.29 3.31
N LEU A 175 16.57 -2.48 2.77
CA LEU A 175 17.33 -1.49 3.54
C LEU A 175 16.50 -0.24 3.89
N ASN A 176 15.44 0.05 3.15
CA ASN A 176 14.57 1.20 3.37
C ASN A 176 13.41 0.94 4.34
N GLN A 177 13.31 -0.27 4.90
CA GLN A 177 12.20 -0.67 5.75
C GLN A 177 12.71 -1.28 7.05
N SER A 178 12.02 -1.01 8.16
CA SER A 178 12.29 -1.64 9.46
C SER A 178 11.81 -3.10 9.50
N GLN A 179 10.98 -3.52 8.54
CA GLN A 179 10.46 -4.87 8.41
C GLN A 179 10.74 -5.41 7.00
N TRP A 180 11.24 -6.63 6.90
CA TRP A 180 11.74 -7.18 5.63
C TRP A 180 10.66 -7.82 4.76
N SER A 181 9.48 -8.13 5.32
CA SER A 181 8.40 -8.78 4.57
C SER A 181 8.10 -8.08 3.24
N PHE A 182 7.88 -6.77 3.20
CA PHE A 182 7.59 -6.06 1.93
C PHE A 182 8.63 -6.32 0.83
N SER A 183 9.91 -6.26 1.21
CA SER A 183 11.05 -6.42 0.28
C SER A 183 11.32 -7.85 -0.17
N LYS A 184 10.66 -8.83 0.44
CA LYS A 184 10.97 -10.26 0.33
C LYS A 184 9.72 -11.12 0.10
N SER A 185 8.53 -10.53 -0.03
CA SER A 185 7.25 -11.26 -0.01
C SER A 185 6.40 -11.05 -1.26
N PHE A 186 6.96 -10.49 -2.32
CA PHE A 186 6.26 -10.35 -3.61
C PHE A 186 5.97 -11.73 -4.24
N ASP A 187 5.03 -11.77 -5.19
CA ASP A 187 4.66 -13.00 -5.87
C ASP A 187 5.87 -13.60 -6.60
N GLY A 188 6.12 -14.88 -6.36
CA GLY A 188 7.32 -15.58 -6.87
C GLY A 188 8.63 -15.30 -6.13
N ALA A 189 8.61 -14.61 -4.97
CA ALA A 189 9.81 -14.34 -4.16
C ALA A 189 10.36 -15.55 -3.38
N CYS A 190 9.67 -16.70 -3.41
CA CYS A 190 10.04 -17.89 -2.65
C CYS A 190 9.93 -19.17 -3.49
N PRO A 191 10.75 -19.35 -4.54
CA PRO A 191 10.88 -20.65 -5.15
C PRO A 191 11.21 -21.75 -4.14
N LEU A 192 10.53 -22.89 -4.24
CA LEU A 192 10.63 -23.99 -3.28
C LEU A 192 10.71 -25.34 -4.00
N GLY A 193 11.65 -26.21 -3.61
CA GLY A 193 11.76 -27.56 -4.17
C GLY A 193 13.19 -28.06 -4.36
N PRO A 194 13.45 -28.98 -5.30
CA PRO A 194 12.51 -29.67 -6.18
C PRO A 194 11.83 -30.87 -5.50
N THR A 195 12.35 -31.33 -4.37
CA THR A 195 11.81 -32.46 -3.60
C THR A 195 11.72 -32.14 -2.11
N LEU A 196 10.86 -32.85 -1.39
CA LEU A 196 10.85 -32.87 0.07
C LEU A 196 11.58 -34.14 0.55
N ALA A 197 12.79 -33.98 1.07
CA ALA A 197 13.52 -35.06 1.74
C ALA A 197 13.01 -35.19 3.18
N LEU A 198 12.43 -36.34 3.52
CA LEU A 198 11.81 -36.53 4.83
C LEU A 198 12.86 -36.56 5.95
N LYS A 199 12.45 -36.17 7.17
CA LYS A 199 13.31 -36.20 8.37
C LYS A 199 13.94 -37.57 8.62
N SER A 200 13.28 -38.67 8.22
CA SER A 200 13.84 -40.02 8.31
C SER A 200 15.09 -40.25 7.45
N LEU A 201 15.23 -39.50 6.34
CA LEU A 201 16.41 -39.52 5.48
C LEU A 201 17.49 -38.55 5.96
N ILE A 202 17.09 -37.44 6.58
CA ILE A 202 17.99 -36.40 7.12
C ILE A 202 17.71 -36.23 8.63
N PRO A 203 18.24 -37.13 9.49
CA PRO A 203 18.01 -37.02 10.93
C PRO A 203 18.71 -35.81 11.55
N ASP A 204 19.85 -35.39 10.99
CA ASP A 204 20.62 -34.22 11.44
C ASP A 204 20.76 -33.19 10.29
N PRO A 205 19.94 -32.12 10.30
CA PRO A 205 20.00 -31.09 9.25
C PRO A 205 21.27 -30.23 9.31
N SER A 206 22.10 -30.32 10.36
CA SER A 206 23.38 -29.58 10.45
C SER A 206 24.50 -30.17 9.58
N LYS A 207 24.27 -31.36 9.00
CA LYS A 207 25.22 -32.05 8.11
C LYS A 207 24.99 -31.76 6.63
N LEU A 208 24.07 -30.85 6.32
CA LEU A 208 23.78 -30.48 4.95
C LEU A 208 24.80 -29.45 4.45
N TYR A 209 25.06 -29.51 3.15
CA TYR A 209 25.91 -28.56 2.47
C TYR A 209 25.12 -27.90 1.35
N MET A 210 25.18 -26.57 1.27
CA MET A 210 24.39 -25.78 0.35
C MET A 210 25.28 -24.94 -0.55
N ARG A 211 24.89 -24.88 -1.83
CA ARG A 211 25.49 -24.00 -2.83
C ARG A 211 24.42 -23.16 -3.52
N GLY A 212 24.72 -21.88 -3.68
CA GLY A 212 23.99 -20.96 -4.54
C GLY A 212 24.78 -20.74 -5.83
N ILE A 213 24.18 -21.10 -6.96
CA ILE A 213 24.83 -21.14 -8.26
C ILE A 213 24.09 -20.19 -9.20
N LYS A 214 24.73 -19.10 -9.63
CA LYS A 214 24.15 -18.15 -10.58
C LYS A 214 24.86 -18.32 -11.93
N ASN A 215 24.10 -18.57 -12.98
CA ASN A 215 24.62 -18.73 -14.35
C ASN A 215 25.81 -19.70 -14.48
N GLY A 216 25.80 -20.78 -13.68
CA GLY A 216 26.85 -21.81 -13.68
C GLY A 216 28.05 -21.55 -12.77
N GLU A 217 28.17 -20.36 -12.19
CA GLU A 217 29.22 -20.05 -11.21
C GLU A 217 28.69 -20.19 -9.77
N VAL A 218 29.55 -20.59 -8.83
CA VAL A 218 29.19 -20.73 -7.42
C VAL A 218 29.37 -19.39 -6.72
N TYR A 219 28.28 -18.83 -6.23
CA TYR A 219 28.24 -17.53 -5.54
C TYR A 219 28.18 -17.69 -4.03
N GLN A 220 27.44 -18.69 -3.56
CA GLN A 220 27.26 -19.01 -2.16
C GLN A 220 27.68 -20.47 -1.91
N ALA A 221 28.39 -20.74 -0.82
CA ALA A 221 28.78 -22.10 -0.45
C ALA A 221 29.01 -22.21 1.06
N SER A 222 28.18 -22.99 1.76
CA SER A 222 28.35 -23.21 3.20
C SER A 222 27.70 -24.49 3.67
N GLY A 223 28.24 -25.05 4.77
CA GLY A 223 27.51 -26.02 5.59
C GLY A 223 26.42 -25.32 6.40
N THR A 224 25.37 -26.07 6.74
CA THR A 224 24.29 -25.60 7.62
C THR A 224 24.69 -25.57 9.10
N ASP A 225 25.89 -26.05 9.45
CA ASP A 225 26.54 -25.84 10.75
C ASP A 225 27.01 -24.38 10.96
N ASP A 226 27.10 -23.59 9.89
CA ASP A 226 27.37 -22.14 9.97
C ASP A 226 26.16 -21.32 10.47
N LEU A 227 24.99 -21.95 10.65
CA LEU A 227 23.82 -21.31 11.22
C LEU A 227 24.11 -20.75 12.63
N ILE A 228 23.72 -19.50 12.87
CA ILE A 228 23.79 -18.83 14.18
C ILE A 228 22.78 -19.49 15.13
N PHE A 229 21.53 -19.63 14.67
CA PHE A 229 20.47 -20.35 15.34
C PHE A 229 20.17 -21.65 14.57
N SER A 230 20.30 -22.79 15.24
CA SER A 230 20.03 -24.11 14.66
C SER A 230 18.56 -24.31 14.30
N VAL A 231 18.24 -25.28 13.44
CA VAL A 231 16.84 -25.64 13.11
C VAL A 231 15.99 -25.89 14.37
N PRO A 232 16.45 -26.69 15.37
CA PRO A 232 15.73 -26.84 16.63
C PRO A 232 15.47 -25.51 17.36
N LYS A 233 16.47 -24.62 17.42
CA LYS A 233 16.37 -23.30 18.04
C LYS A 233 15.30 -22.45 17.38
N ILE A 234 15.29 -22.41 16.05
CA ILE A 234 14.35 -21.63 15.25
C ILE A 234 12.92 -22.11 15.48
N ILE A 235 12.66 -23.42 15.40
CA ILE A 235 11.33 -24.01 15.61
C ILE A 235 10.84 -23.71 17.03
N SER A 236 11.71 -23.92 18.03
CA SER A 236 11.36 -23.64 19.42
C SER A 236 10.96 -22.18 19.60
N TRP A 237 11.78 -21.25 19.10
CA TRP A 237 11.53 -19.80 19.15
C TRP A 237 10.23 -19.40 18.47
N LEU A 238 10.03 -19.80 17.22
CA LEU A 238 8.84 -19.46 16.43
C LEU A 238 7.54 -20.03 17.01
N SER A 239 7.63 -21.11 17.78
CA SER A 239 6.46 -21.74 18.41
C SER A 239 6.07 -21.11 19.75
N GLN A 240 6.88 -20.21 20.33
CA GLN A 240 6.56 -19.57 21.61
C GLN A 240 5.39 -18.60 21.45
N GLY A 241 4.27 -18.89 22.10
CA GLY A 241 3.03 -18.10 22.02
C GLY A 241 2.32 -18.19 20.67
N THR A 242 2.88 -18.88 19.68
CA THR A 242 2.37 -18.94 18.30
C THR A 242 2.26 -20.40 17.83
N THR A 243 1.12 -20.78 17.26
CA THR A 243 0.95 -22.12 16.68
C THR A 243 1.57 -22.19 15.28
N LEU A 244 2.37 -23.22 15.01
CA LEU A 244 2.85 -23.58 13.69
C LEU A 244 2.05 -24.80 13.19
N PRO A 245 1.05 -24.63 12.32
CA PRO A 245 0.29 -25.75 11.76
C PRO A 245 1.13 -26.60 10.80
N PRO A 246 0.75 -27.87 10.54
CA PRO A 246 1.30 -28.66 9.44
C PRO A 246 1.23 -27.88 8.13
N GLY A 247 2.29 -27.97 7.31
CA GLY A 247 2.44 -27.18 6.09
C GLY A 247 3.11 -25.81 6.29
N THR A 248 3.35 -25.37 7.53
CA THR A 248 4.21 -24.20 7.78
C THR A 248 5.61 -24.46 7.22
N VAL A 249 6.11 -23.53 6.42
CA VAL A 249 7.46 -23.56 5.87
C VAL A 249 8.33 -22.60 6.69
N ILE A 250 9.52 -23.03 7.08
CA ILE A 250 10.51 -22.20 7.76
C ILE A 250 11.76 -22.14 6.90
N ILE A 251 12.15 -20.96 6.43
CA ILE A 251 13.42 -20.74 5.73
C ILE A 251 14.43 -20.12 6.69
N THR A 252 15.65 -20.64 6.65
CA THR A 252 16.58 -20.60 7.79
C THR A 252 17.66 -19.53 7.69
N GLY A 253 17.63 -18.70 6.65
CA GLY A 253 18.66 -17.72 6.32
C GLY A 253 19.62 -18.22 5.25
N THR A 254 20.48 -17.31 4.80
CA THR A 254 21.39 -17.53 3.67
C THR A 254 22.86 -17.33 4.05
N PRO A 255 23.80 -18.10 3.46
CA PRO A 255 25.24 -17.90 3.64
C PRO A 255 25.76 -16.64 2.94
N SER A 256 27.02 -16.28 3.21
CA SER A 256 27.69 -15.18 2.51
C SER A 256 27.77 -15.44 1.00
N GLY A 257 27.82 -14.37 0.21
CA GLY A 257 27.92 -14.41 -1.25
C GLY A 257 26.67 -13.92 -1.99
N VAL A 258 25.76 -13.26 -1.27
CA VAL A 258 24.60 -12.58 -1.86
C VAL A 258 25.04 -11.48 -2.81
N GLY A 259 24.25 -11.16 -3.83
CA GLY A 259 24.58 -10.19 -4.87
C GLY A 259 24.96 -8.81 -4.33
N MET A 260 24.29 -8.35 -3.27
CA MET A 260 24.60 -7.07 -2.61
C MET A 260 25.97 -7.05 -1.91
N GLY A 261 26.45 -8.20 -1.42
CA GLY A 261 27.74 -8.33 -0.71
C GLY A 261 28.96 -8.40 -1.64
N ARG A 262 28.74 -8.50 -2.95
CA ARG A 262 29.82 -8.62 -3.95
C ARG A 262 30.36 -7.28 -4.39
N THR A 263 31.61 -7.30 -4.87
CA THR A 263 32.28 -6.14 -5.47
C THR A 263 32.85 -6.53 -6.85
N PRO A 264 32.29 -6.02 -7.96
CA PRO A 264 31.08 -5.20 -8.02
C PRO A 264 29.82 -5.96 -7.57
N LYS A 265 28.77 -5.23 -7.17
CA LYS A 265 27.47 -5.84 -6.84
C LYS A 265 26.93 -6.59 -8.05
N ASP A 266 26.29 -7.73 -7.82
CA ASP A 266 25.76 -8.59 -8.88
C ASP A 266 24.31 -9.02 -8.61
N ALA A 267 23.38 -8.27 -9.19
CA ALA A 267 21.95 -8.48 -9.03
C ALA A 267 21.38 -9.55 -9.97
N LEU A 268 20.21 -10.10 -9.61
CA LEU A 268 19.36 -10.89 -10.51
C LEU A 268 18.83 -10.03 -11.66
N ARG A 269 18.99 -10.53 -12.87
CA ARG A 269 18.50 -9.91 -14.11
C ARG A 269 17.57 -10.84 -14.88
N HIS A 270 16.89 -10.27 -15.87
CA HIS A 270 16.16 -11.04 -16.87
C HIS A 270 17.08 -12.09 -17.52
N GLY A 271 16.63 -13.34 -17.56
CA GLY A 271 17.34 -14.46 -18.14
C GLY A 271 18.36 -15.13 -17.20
N ASP A 272 18.65 -14.53 -16.03
CA ASP A 272 19.54 -15.16 -15.07
C ASP A 272 18.94 -16.47 -14.56
N GLU A 273 19.81 -17.47 -14.48
CA GLU A 273 19.53 -18.72 -13.80
C GLU A 273 20.13 -18.66 -12.40
N TYR A 274 19.31 -18.98 -11.40
CA TYR A 274 19.80 -19.21 -10.05
C TYR A 274 19.38 -20.60 -9.59
N ALA A 275 20.34 -21.34 -9.03
CA ALA A 275 20.13 -22.67 -8.50
C ALA A 275 20.58 -22.78 -7.05
N VAL A 276 19.73 -23.39 -6.22
CA VAL A 276 20.01 -23.74 -4.83
C VAL A 276 20.16 -25.24 -4.75
N GLU A 277 21.40 -25.69 -4.62
CA GLU A 277 21.73 -27.10 -4.45
C GLU A 277 21.95 -27.40 -2.97
N ILE A 278 21.25 -28.41 -2.44
CA ILE A 278 21.48 -28.92 -1.09
C ILE A 278 21.77 -30.41 -1.13
N LEU A 279 23.00 -30.75 -0.75
CA LEU A 279 23.54 -32.10 -0.79
C LEU A 279 23.45 -32.80 0.58
N PRO A 280 23.39 -34.15 0.59
CA PRO A 280 23.31 -35.03 -0.59
C PRO A 280 21.88 -35.36 -1.05
N HIS A 281 20.84 -35.08 -0.26
CA HIS A 281 19.54 -35.73 -0.44
C HIS A 281 18.45 -34.87 -1.12
N ILE A 282 18.48 -33.54 -0.97
CA ILE A 282 17.39 -32.66 -1.40
C ILE A 282 17.43 -32.41 -2.91
N GLY A 283 18.64 -32.21 -3.46
CA GLY A 283 18.88 -31.92 -4.87
C GLY A 283 18.94 -30.43 -5.16
N THR A 284 18.69 -30.06 -6.41
CA THR A 284 18.89 -28.71 -6.94
C THR A 284 17.58 -28.04 -7.31
N LEU A 285 17.21 -26.97 -6.61
CA LEU A 285 16.14 -26.07 -7.04
C LEU A 285 16.72 -25.13 -8.10
N THR A 286 16.08 -25.00 -9.26
CA THR A 286 16.52 -24.09 -10.31
C THR A 286 15.38 -23.17 -10.71
N ASN A 287 15.68 -21.88 -10.85
CA ASN A 287 14.79 -20.87 -11.38
C ASN A 287 15.49 -20.09 -12.48
N ILE A 288 14.78 -19.87 -13.59
CA ILE A 288 15.19 -18.89 -14.60
C ILE A 288 14.28 -17.68 -14.44
N PHE A 289 14.89 -16.54 -14.21
CA PHE A 289 14.19 -15.30 -13.91
C PHE A 289 13.74 -14.58 -15.17
N GLU A 290 12.52 -14.10 -15.17
CA GLU A 290 12.03 -13.15 -16.15
C GLU A 290 11.72 -11.82 -15.47
N ASN A 291 11.77 -10.74 -16.23
CA ASN A 291 11.25 -9.48 -15.73
C ASN A 291 9.73 -9.62 -15.67
N ASP A 292 9.13 -9.11 -14.61
CA ASP A 292 7.70 -8.87 -14.57
C ASP A 292 7.26 -8.06 -15.81
N LYS A 293 6.41 -8.68 -16.64
CA LYS A 293 5.86 -8.15 -17.90
C LYS A 293 4.44 -7.62 -17.75
N SER A 294 3.84 -7.70 -16.55
CA SER A 294 2.54 -7.08 -16.31
C SER A 294 2.58 -5.62 -16.79
N GLU A 295 1.49 -5.17 -17.42
CA GLU A 295 1.31 -3.74 -17.67
C GLU A 295 1.34 -3.10 -16.30
N PHE A 296 2.49 -2.52 -16.01
CA PHE A 296 2.72 -1.96 -14.72
C PHE A 296 1.74 -0.79 -14.58
N VAL A 297 1.05 -0.68 -13.46
CA VAL A 297 0.50 0.62 -13.04
C VAL A 297 1.72 1.49 -12.68
N ALA A 298 2.47 1.91 -13.71
CA ALA A 298 3.69 2.73 -13.67
C ALA A 298 3.50 3.81 -14.69
N LYS A 299 3.72 5.01 -14.20
CA LYS A 299 4.84 5.77 -14.73
C LYS A 299 5.90 5.91 -13.64
N LEU A 300 6.64 4.84 -13.37
CA LEU A 300 7.97 4.93 -12.77
C LEU A 300 8.94 4.02 -13.53
N VAL A 301 9.87 4.71 -14.20
CA VAL A 301 11.15 4.23 -14.74
C VAL A 301 11.11 3.30 -15.97
N SER A 302 11.01 3.91 -17.16
CA SER A 302 12.19 4.14 -18.02
C SER A 302 11.79 4.42 -19.48
N THR A 303 11.93 5.67 -19.90
CA THR A 303 12.55 5.98 -21.20
C THR A 303 13.67 6.98 -20.92
N ASN A 304 14.79 6.47 -20.43
CA ASN A 304 16.09 7.10 -20.62
C ASN A 304 17.02 6.06 -21.25
N LYS A 305 16.72 5.70 -22.50
CA LYS A 305 17.81 5.52 -23.46
C LYS A 305 18.21 6.92 -23.89
N LEU A 306 19.47 7.27 -23.63
CA LEU A 306 20.25 8.33 -24.28
C LEU A 306 19.51 9.05 -25.43
N GLN A 307 18.75 10.06 -25.07
CA GLN A 307 18.59 11.25 -25.87
C GLN A 307 18.87 12.41 -24.93
N THR A 308 20.07 12.97 -25.09
CA THR A 308 20.31 14.39 -24.84
C THR A 308 19.25 15.16 -25.62
N MET A 309 18.14 15.48 -24.98
CA MET A 309 17.24 16.54 -25.42
C MET A 309 17.06 17.50 -24.26
N SER A 310 17.83 18.58 -24.38
CA SER A 310 17.58 19.89 -23.81
C SER A 310 16.10 20.24 -23.84
N ASN A 311 15.48 20.36 -22.66
CA ASN A 311 14.43 21.35 -22.34
C ASN A 311 13.96 21.16 -20.88
N GLN A 312 14.84 21.34 -19.90
CA GLN A 312 14.37 21.90 -18.63
C GLN A 312 14.33 23.40 -18.85
N ALA A 313 13.13 23.98 -18.91
CA ALA A 313 12.99 25.41 -18.68
C ALA A 313 13.61 25.68 -17.30
N SER A 314 14.63 26.52 -17.25
CA SER A 314 15.25 26.95 -15.99
C SER A 314 14.16 27.49 -15.06
N ILE A 315 14.12 27.02 -13.81
CA ILE A 315 13.21 27.56 -12.78
C ILE A 315 13.50 29.07 -12.69
N PRO A 316 12.50 29.95 -12.90
CA PRO A 316 12.75 31.38 -12.95
C PRO A 316 13.01 31.92 -11.53
N GLU A 317 13.79 33.00 -11.41
CA GLU A 317 14.03 33.64 -10.10
C GLU A 317 12.77 34.31 -9.53
N LYS A 318 11.84 34.68 -10.41
CA LYS A 318 10.56 35.29 -10.09
C LYS A 318 9.41 34.54 -10.75
N MET A 319 8.25 34.60 -10.13
CA MET A 319 7.04 33.90 -10.53
C MET A 319 5.81 34.81 -10.39
N ARG A 320 4.73 34.40 -11.03
CA ARG A 320 3.40 35.00 -10.87
C ARG A 320 2.70 34.43 -9.63
N ALA A 321 1.98 35.27 -8.90
CA ALA A 321 1.11 34.84 -7.81
C ALA A 321 -0.07 35.80 -7.60
N LEU A 322 -1.21 35.27 -7.15
CA LEU A 322 -2.31 36.05 -6.59
C LEU A 322 -2.04 36.29 -5.12
N ARG A 323 -1.86 37.56 -4.75
CA ARG A 323 -1.48 37.94 -3.39
C ARG A 323 -2.54 38.80 -2.73
N LEU A 324 -2.90 38.43 -1.51
CA LEU A 324 -3.67 39.27 -0.62
C LEU A 324 -2.72 40.35 -0.11
N VAL A 325 -2.98 41.60 -0.50
CA VAL A 325 -2.15 42.75 -0.10
C VAL A 325 -2.77 43.53 1.06
N GLU A 326 -4.09 43.44 1.20
CA GLU A 326 -4.89 44.07 2.24
C GLU A 326 -6.07 43.14 2.55
N TYR A 327 -6.39 42.96 3.83
CA TYR A 327 -7.55 42.15 4.22
C TYR A 327 -8.85 42.76 3.70
N ASN A 328 -9.82 41.91 3.35
CA ASN A 328 -11.11 42.32 2.78
C ASN A 328 -10.99 43.08 1.44
N LYS A 329 -9.89 42.89 0.72
CA LYS A 329 -9.68 43.40 -0.64
C LYS A 329 -9.31 42.26 -1.57
N ASN A 330 -9.76 42.36 -2.82
CA ASN A 330 -9.48 41.41 -3.88
C ASN A 330 -7.98 41.08 -3.99
N TYR A 331 -7.68 39.85 -4.39
CA TYR A 331 -6.30 39.44 -4.65
C TYR A 331 -5.72 40.33 -5.75
N LYS A 332 -4.43 40.61 -5.64
CA LYS A 332 -3.66 41.28 -6.69
C LYS A 332 -2.77 40.28 -7.41
N LEU A 333 -2.91 40.18 -8.72
CA LEU A 333 -1.99 39.41 -9.55
C LEU A 333 -0.65 40.15 -9.64
N CYS A 334 0.41 39.50 -9.17
CA CYS A 334 1.78 40.03 -9.17
C CYS A 334 2.66 39.14 -10.05
N ASP A 335 3.47 39.72 -10.93
CA ASP A 335 4.33 38.97 -11.87
C ASP A 335 5.81 38.88 -11.42
N ASP A 336 6.15 39.44 -10.25
CA ASP A 336 7.52 39.65 -9.80
C ASP A 336 7.83 39.05 -8.42
N VAL A 337 7.06 38.06 -7.98
CA VAL A 337 7.18 37.41 -6.68
C VAL A 337 8.40 36.48 -6.69
N PRO A 338 9.31 36.51 -5.71
CA PRO A 338 10.46 35.60 -5.69
C PRO A 338 10.03 34.12 -5.66
N THR A 339 10.64 33.29 -6.51
CA THR A 339 10.41 31.84 -6.50
C THR A 339 11.05 31.23 -5.25
N PRO A 340 10.32 30.45 -4.43
CA PRO A 340 10.87 29.89 -3.21
C PRO A 340 11.89 28.78 -3.51
N THR A 341 12.89 28.64 -2.65
CA THR A 341 13.86 27.53 -2.70
C THR A 341 13.47 26.50 -1.63
N PRO A 342 13.40 25.19 -1.96
CA PRO A 342 13.06 24.18 -0.97
C PRO A 342 14.16 24.04 0.08
N LYS A 343 13.77 23.94 1.35
CA LYS A 343 14.66 23.50 2.44
C LYS A 343 15.04 22.02 2.29
N PRO A 344 16.01 21.52 3.08
CA PRO A 344 16.41 20.11 3.03
C PRO A 344 15.25 19.10 3.07
N ASP A 345 14.24 19.31 3.91
CA ASP A 345 13.07 18.43 4.07
C ASP A 345 11.88 18.78 3.16
N GLU A 346 12.08 19.66 2.18
CA GLU A 346 11.01 20.20 1.35
C GLU A 346 11.18 19.86 -0.13
N ILE A 347 10.06 19.83 -0.83
CA ILE A 347 10.01 19.78 -2.28
C ILE A 347 9.60 21.15 -2.82
N LEU A 348 10.01 21.45 -4.05
CA LEU A 348 9.48 22.55 -4.85
C LEU A 348 8.48 22.00 -5.85
N VAL A 349 7.24 22.47 -5.78
CA VAL A 349 6.14 22.08 -6.66
C VAL A 349 5.88 23.22 -7.63
N ARG A 350 5.90 22.92 -8.93
CA ARG A 350 5.29 23.75 -9.97
C ARG A 350 3.78 23.51 -9.92
N VAL A 351 3.04 24.50 -9.43
CA VAL A 351 1.61 24.37 -9.19
C VAL A 351 0.87 24.41 -10.52
N ALA A 352 0.08 23.38 -10.79
CA ALA A 352 -0.79 23.38 -11.97
C ALA A 352 -2.13 24.05 -11.64
N THR A 353 -2.71 23.69 -10.50
CA THR A 353 -4.01 24.19 -10.04
C THR A 353 -4.07 24.32 -8.53
N ALA A 354 -4.88 25.26 -8.06
CA ALA A 354 -5.09 25.51 -6.65
C ALA A 354 -6.58 25.76 -6.37
N GLY A 355 -7.15 25.04 -5.40
CA GLY A 355 -8.55 25.18 -5.01
C GLY A 355 -8.81 26.38 -4.09
N PHE A 356 -10.06 26.82 -4.03
CA PHE A 356 -10.54 27.85 -3.11
C PHE A 356 -11.70 27.36 -2.25
N CYS A 357 -11.56 27.52 -0.95
CA CYS A 357 -12.45 26.97 0.07
C CYS A 357 -12.78 28.04 1.12
N HIS A 358 -13.75 27.72 2.00
CA HIS A 358 -14.17 28.65 3.05
C HIS A 358 -13.02 29.06 3.99
N THR A 359 -12.04 28.18 4.20
CA THR A 359 -10.84 28.53 4.99
C THR A 359 -10.03 29.65 4.34
N ASP A 360 -10.00 29.76 3.01
CA ASP A 360 -9.33 30.88 2.33
C ASP A 360 -10.09 32.21 2.52
N LEU A 361 -11.42 32.15 2.74
CA LEU A 361 -12.20 33.34 3.16
C LEU A 361 -11.83 33.78 4.58
N MET A 362 -11.51 32.84 5.47
CA MET A 362 -11.02 33.20 6.81
C MET A 362 -9.69 33.95 6.74
N VAL A 363 -8.81 33.54 5.83
CA VAL A 363 -7.53 34.24 5.54
C VAL A 363 -7.81 35.62 4.96
N TYR A 364 -8.70 35.72 3.98
CA TYR A 364 -9.14 36.98 3.35
C TYR A 364 -9.67 38.00 4.38
N HIS A 365 -10.43 37.54 5.38
CA HIS A 365 -10.98 38.37 6.45
C HIS A 365 -9.98 38.66 7.59
N GLY A 366 -8.77 38.09 7.55
CA GLY A 366 -7.75 38.30 8.58
C GLY A 366 -8.01 37.56 9.90
N ILE A 367 -8.84 36.51 9.88
CA ILE A 367 -9.12 35.66 11.05
C ILE A 367 -7.87 34.86 11.42
N THR A 368 -7.14 34.36 10.42
CA THR A 368 -5.83 33.71 10.58
C THR A 368 -4.74 34.76 10.34
N GLN A 369 -4.21 35.36 11.41
CA GLN A 369 -3.30 36.51 11.32
C GLN A 369 -1.91 36.10 10.76
N GLY A 370 -1.59 36.57 9.54
CA GLY A 370 -0.29 36.44 8.90
C GLY A 370 0.25 37.79 8.39
N PRO A 371 1.56 37.91 8.12
CA PRO A 371 2.11 39.10 7.48
C PRO A 371 1.59 39.22 6.03
N LEU A 372 1.19 40.43 5.63
CA LEU A 372 0.86 40.76 4.24
C LEU A 372 2.09 41.36 3.54
N PRO A 373 2.25 41.21 2.21
CA PRO A 373 1.37 40.45 1.31
C PRO A 373 1.49 38.93 1.48
N PHE A 374 0.40 38.20 1.22
CA PHE A 374 0.31 36.75 1.47
C PHE A 374 -0.34 36.01 0.31
N THR A 375 0.19 34.85 -0.06
CA THR A 375 -0.35 33.98 -1.12
C THR A 375 -1.35 33.00 -0.51
N GLY A 376 -2.60 33.03 -0.99
CA GLY A 376 -3.68 32.17 -0.50
C GLY A 376 -3.68 30.76 -1.12
N SER A 377 -4.72 29.98 -0.77
CA SER A 377 -4.95 28.58 -1.15
C SER A 377 -4.09 27.54 -0.42
N HIS A 378 -4.78 26.50 0.05
CA HIS A 378 -4.23 25.33 0.71
C HIS A 378 -4.64 24.03 0.01
N GLU A 379 -5.07 24.12 -1.25
CA GLU A 379 -5.57 23.02 -2.07
C GLU A 379 -4.72 22.84 -3.36
N PRO A 380 -3.38 22.72 -3.31
CA PRO A 380 -2.54 22.59 -4.50
C PRO A 380 -2.58 21.19 -5.13
N ALA A 381 -2.48 21.18 -6.46
CA ALA A 381 -2.07 20.03 -7.25
C ALA A 381 -1.06 20.49 -8.32
N GLY A 382 0.02 19.74 -8.51
CA GLY A 382 1.11 20.15 -9.40
C GLY A 382 2.16 19.07 -9.62
N THR A 383 3.34 19.50 -10.06
CA THR A 383 4.46 18.62 -10.40
C THR A 383 5.70 18.99 -9.60
N ILE A 384 6.43 18.02 -9.08
CA ILE A 384 7.71 18.28 -8.41
C ILE A 384 8.76 18.77 -9.42
N VAL A 385 9.40 19.89 -9.11
CA VAL A 385 10.48 20.50 -9.94
C VAL A 385 11.76 20.79 -9.15
N GLY A 386 11.76 20.58 -7.84
CA GLY A 386 12.95 20.63 -7.01
C GLY A 386 12.80 19.77 -5.76
N LEU A 387 13.93 19.26 -5.24
CA LEU A 387 13.99 18.41 -4.06
C LEU A 387 15.06 18.98 -3.11
N GLY A 388 14.73 19.09 -1.82
CA GLY A 388 15.69 19.29 -0.76
C GLY A 388 16.59 18.06 -0.55
N SER A 389 17.72 18.25 0.11
CA SER A 389 18.73 17.19 0.32
C SER A 389 18.26 16.01 1.18
N ASP A 390 17.29 16.25 2.05
CA ASP A 390 16.80 15.28 3.04
C ASP A 390 15.47 14.66 2.59
N VAL A 391 14.96 15.05 1.41
CA VAL A 391 13.77 14.45 0.84
C VAL A 391 14.06 12.99 0.49
N PRO A 392 13.25 12.04 0.97
CA PRO A 392 13.43 10.63 0.64
C PRO A 392 13.41 10.40 -0.87
N ASN A 393 14.20 9.45 -1.32
CA ASN A 393 14.30 9.05 -2.74
C ASN A 393 13.02 8.43 -3.32
N THR A 394 11.94 8.36 -2.54
CA THR A 394 10.59 8.03 -3.05
C THR A 394 9.98 9.17 -3.86
N TRP A 395 10.48 10.41 -3.71
CA TRP A 395 10.03 11.58 -4.45
C TRP A 395 11.01 11.93 -5.57
N HIS A 396 10.48 12.21 -6.75
CA HIS A 396 11.25 12.48 -7.96
C HIS A 396 10.78 13.75 -8.64
N LEU A 397 11.70 14.41 -9.36
CA LEU A 397 11.33 15.47 -10.29
C LEU A 397 10.38 14.91 -11.36
N GLY A 398 9.29 15.62 -11.63
CA GLY A 398 8.25 15.18 -12.55
C GLY A 398 7.09 14.45 -11.88
N ASP A 399 7.18 14.10 -10.59
CA ASP A 399 6.08 13.45 -9.90
C ASP A 399 4.86 14.36 -9.81
N ARG A 400 3.69 13.81 -10.12
CA ARG A 400 2.39 14.47 -9.97
C ARG A 400 1.94 14.35 -8.53
N VAL A 401 1.75 15.49 -7.88
CA VAL A 401 1.51 15.55 -6.43
C VAL A 401 0.41 16.51 -6.05
N GLY A 402 -0.28 16.16 -4.97
CA GLY A 402 -1.11 17.06 -4.18
C GLY A 402 -0.43 17.32 -2.84
N VAL A 403 -0.68 18.48 -2.25
CA VAL A 403 -0.13 18.83 -0.93
C VAL A 403 -1.27 19.10 0.03
N THR A 404 -1.28 18.38 1.15
CA THR A 404 -2.24 18.60 2.23
C THR A 404 -1.87 19.85 3.03
N ASN A 405 -2.84 20.41 3.75
CA ASN A 405 -2.67 21.72 4.38
C ASN A 405 -1.84 21.70 5.68
N PHE A 406 -1.75 20.61 6.43
CA PHE A 406 -1.05 20.57 7.73
C PHE A 406 0.43 20.19 7.60
N MET A 407 1.30 21.02 8.19
CA MET A 407 2.75 20.88 8.13
C MET A 407 3.37 20.90 9.54
N ASN A 408 4.61 20.43 9.65
CA ASN A 408 5.45 20.45 10.85
C ASN A 408 4.89 19.67 12.04
N PRO A 409 4.97 18.32 12.05
CA PRO A 409 4.46 17.52 13.15
C PRO A 409 5.25 17.75 14.44
N CYS A 410 4.62 18.40 15.43
CA CYS A 410 4.98 18.15 16.83
C CYS A 410 4.61 16.67 17.13
N ASN A 411 5.54 15.73 16.99
CA ASN A 411 5.39 14.28 17.27
C ASN A 411 4.04 13.64 16.82
N ASP A 412 4.10 12.85 15.74
CA ASP A 412 3.07 11.95 15.18
C ASP A 412 1.72 12.52 14.73
N TYR A 413 1.30 13.72 15.14
CA TYR A 413 -0.03 14.28 14.78
C TYR A 413 -0.01 15.77 14.34
N PRO A 414 0.35 16.08 13.08
CA PRO A 414 0.44 17.46 12.59
C PRO A 414 -0.83 18.30 12.76
N ARG A 415 -2.02 17.67 12.69
CA ARG A 415 -3.32 18.35 12.80
C ARG A 415 -3.56 19.01 14.16
N PHE A 416 -3.02 18.39 15.22
CA PHE A 416 -3.24 18.82 16.61
C PHE A 416 -2.00 19.49 17.21
N CYS A 417 -0.92 19.65 16.45
CA CYS A 417 0.27 20.39 16.88
C CYS A 417 -0.08 21.88 17.09
N ASP A 418 0.29 22.41 18.26
CA ASP A 418 0.11 23.84 18.59
C ASP A 418 1.00 24.74 17.74
N ASN A 419 2.15 24.22 17.30
CA ASN A 419 3.11 24.91 16.42
C ASN A 419 2.96 24.54 14.95
N LYS A 420 1.80 24.00 14.54
CA LYS A 420 1.53 23.64 13.15
C LYS A 420 1.68 24.85 12.23
N THR A 421 2.15 24.61 11.02
CA THR A 421 2.05 25.57 9.93
C THR A 421 1.07 25.05 8.90
N MET A 422 0.43 25.95 8.17
CA MET A 422 -0.55 25.58 7.15
C MET A 422 -0.35 26.42 5.90
N CYS A 423 -0.05 25.76 4.77
CA CYS A 423 0.18 26.45 3.50
C CYS A 423 -1.05 27.28 3.15
N GLY A 424 -0.85 28.56 2.81
CA GLY A 424 -1.93 29.47 2.43
C GLY A 424 -2.88 29.84 3.56
N ILE A 425 -2.58 29.50 4.82
CA ILE A 425 -3.46 29.79 5.96
C ILE A 425 -2.68 30.38 7.15
N VAL A 426 -1.67 29.68 7.68
CA VAL A 426 -0.95 30.08 8.89
C VAL A 426 0.55 29.92 8.69
N ARG A 427 1.28 31.06 8.73
CA ARG A 427 2.75 31.16 8.77
C ARG A 427 3.49 30.56 7.55
N ARG A 428 2.79 30.21 6.47
CA ARG A 428 3.38 29.63 5.25
C ARG A 428 2.58 30.03 4.01
N GLU A 429 3.28 30.48 2.97
CA GLU A 429 2.67 30.86 1.67
C GLU A 429 1.91 29.69 1.03
N GLY A 430 0.86 30.03 0.29
CA GLY A 430 -0.07 29.09 -0.34
C GLY A 430 0.18 28.79 -1.82
N ALA A 431 -0.84 28.21 -2.44
CA ALA A 431 -0.79 27.62 -3.78
C ALA A 431 -1.26 28.52 -4.91
N PHE A 432 -1.75 29.74 -4.64
CA PHE A 432 -2.05 30.71 -5.71
C PHE A 432 -0.80 31.36 -6.29
N ALA A 433 0.23 30.57 -6.59
CA ALA A 433 1.50 30.98 -7.17
C ALA A 433 2.05 29.86 -8.07
N GLU A 434 2.83 30.21 -9.11
CA GLU A 434 3.37 29.21 -10.06
C GLU A 434 4.26 28.16 -9.40
N TYR A 435 4.91 28.51 -8.29
CA TYR A 435 5.75 27.60 -7.52
C TYR A 435 5.47 27.72 -6.02
N MET A 436 5.49 26.60 -5.31
CA MET A 436 5.40 26.55 -3.86
C MET A 436 6.33 25.49 -3.27
N THR A 437 6.76 25.70 -2.03
CA THR A 437 7.49 24.68 -1.26
C THR A 437 6.57 23.96 -0.28
N ALA A 438 6.74 22.65 -0.12
CA ALA A 438 6.01 21.84 0.84
C ALA A 438 6.95 20.83 1.52
N GLN A 439 6.70 20.50 2.79
CA GLN A 439 7.41 19.39 3.42
C GLN A 439 7.01 18.09 2.77
N HIS A 440 7.97 17.24 2.43
CA HIS A 440 7.70 15.99 1.71
C HIS A 440 6.72 15.06 2.46
N SER A 441 6.62 15.20 3.79
CA SER A 441 5.75 14.41 4.65
C SER A 441 4.26 14.76 4.51
N ALA A 442 3.91 15.92 3.97
CA ALA A 442 2.54 16.38 3.76
C ALA A 442 2.07 16.23 2.30
N VAL A 443 2.84 15.53 1.48
CA VAL A 443 2.64 15.39 0.03
C VAL A 443 2.07 14.00 -0.26
N VAL A 444 1.19 13.91 -1.25
CA VAL A 444 0.63 12.65 -1.76
C VAL A 444 0.79 12.57 -3.27
N HIS A 445 1.10 11.38 -3.79
CA HIS A 445 1.11 11.15 -5.24
C HIS A 445 -0.32 11.21 -5.80
N LEU A 446 -0.45 11.80 -6.98
CA LEU A 446 -1.71 11.84 -7.71
C LEU A 446 -1.76 10.70 -8.75
N PRO A 447 -2.85 9.92 -8.78
CA PRO A 447 -3.07 8.92 -9.82
C PRO A 447 -3.08 9.56 -11.21
N ASP A 448 -2.53 8.87 -12.21
CA ASP A 448 -2.52 9.30 -13.61
C ASP A 448 -3.92 9.54 -14.19
N SER A 449 -4.93 8.82 -13.69
CA SER A 449 -6.34 8.97 -14.07
C SER A 449 -6.99 10.25 -13.55
N LEU A 450 -6.39 10.92 -12.56
CA LEU A 450 -6.96 12.07 -11.88
C LEU A 450 -6.29 13.37 -12.37
N SER A 451 -7.03 14.29 -12.98
CA SER A 451 -6.48 15.58 -13.43
C SER A 451 -6.08 16.47 -12.24
N PHE A 452 -5.21 17.45 -12.46
CA PHE A 452 -4.81 18.37 -11.38
C PHE A 452 -6.01 19.18 -10.85
N GLU A 453 -6.91 19.62 -11.74
CA GLU A 453 -8.14 20.33 -11.37
C GLU A 453 -9.02 19.50 -10.44
N GLN A 454 -9.14 18.20 -10.72
CA GLN A 454 -9.94 17.27 -9.91
C GLN A 454 -9.25 16.90 -8.60
N ALA A 455 -7.92 16.90 -8.56
CA ALA A 455 -7.13 16.59 -7.39
C ALA A 455 -7.12 17.74 -6.36
N ALA A 456 -7.07 19.00 -6.80
CA ALA A 456 -6.96 20.16 -5.91
C ALA A 456 -7.99 20.15 -4.76
N PRO A 457 -9.31 20.02 -5.00
CA PRO A 457 -10.30 20.00 -3.93
C PRO A 457 -10.16 18.81 -2.96
N LEU A 458 -9.51 17.73 -3.38
CA LEU A 458 -9.33 16.55 -2.53
C LEU A 458 -8.30 16.79 -1.43
N MET A 459 -7.37 17.74 -1.62
CA MET A 459 -6.35 18.09 -0.64
C MET A 459 -6.91 18.81 0.60
N CYS A 460 -8.19 19.16 0.59
CA CYS A 460 -8.89 19.66 1.77
C CYS A 460 -10.27 19.03 1.91
N ALA A 461 -11.19 19.30 0.97
CA ALA A 461 -12.57 18.85 1.08
C ALA A 461 -12.66 17.32 1.01
N GLY A 462 -11.97 16.69 0.05
CA GLY A 462 -11.91 15.23 -0.04
C GLY A 462 -11.37 14.63 1.26
N ALA A 463 -10.17 15.06 1.66
CA ALA A 463 -9.50 14.59 2.87
C ALA A 463 -10.37 14.73 4.14
N THR A 464 -11.10 15.84 4.25
CA THR A 464 -11.96 16.12 5.40
C THR A 464 -13.18 15.22 5.42
N VAL A 465 -13.90 15.09 4.31
CA VAL A 465 -15.13 14.27 4.30
C VAL A 465 -14.82 12.77 4.33
N TRP A 466 -13.68 12.35 3.77
CA TRP A 466 -13.17 10.99 3.92
C TRP A 466 -12.99 10.61 5.39
N HIS A 467 -12.27 11.45 6.14
CA HIS A 467 -12.08 11.22 7.57
C HIS A 467 -13.41 11.29 8.34
N ALA A 468 -14.31 12.21 7.97
CA ALA A 468 -15.62 12.32 8.60
C ALA A 468 -16.46 11.04 8.43
N ILE A 469 -16.40 10.39 7.26
CA ILE A 469 -17.03 9.09 7.05
C ILE A 469 -16.38 8.02 7.94
N ASN A 470 -15.05 7.98 8.04
CA ASN A 470 -14.35 7.03 8.93
C ASN A 470 -14.78 7.20 10.40
N GLN A 471 -15.05 8.43 10.85
CA GLN A 471 -15.51 8.71 12.23
C GLN A 471 -16.89 8.12 12.55
N THR A 472 -17.70 7.79 11.55
CA THR A 472 -19.04 7.22 11.75
C THR A 472 -19.00 5.76 12.24
N GLY A 473 -17.96 4.99 11.88
CA GLY A 473 -17.90 3.55 12.15
C GLY A 473 -18.94 2.70 11.40
N LEU A 474 -19.53 3.24 10.34
CA LEU A 474 -20.59 2.58 9.57
C LEU A 474 -20.12 1.32 8.84
N GLN A 475 -21.01 0.35 8.77
CA GLN A 475 -20.87 -0.89 8.01
C GLN A 475 -21.66 -0.82 6.70
N LYS A 476 -21.25 -1.61 5.71
CA LYS A 476 -21.90 -1.69 4.40
C LYS A 476 -23.41 -1.93 4.56
N GLY A 477 -24.22 -1.23 3.75
CA GLY A 477 -25.68 -1.30 3.79
C GLY A 477 -26.35 -0.42 4.86
N GLN A 478 -25.61 0.12 5.83
CA GLN A 478 -26.16 1.06 6.80
C GLN A 478 -26.42 2.45 6.18
N ILE A 479 -27.29 3.21 6.83
CA ILE A 479 -27.81 4.47 6.30
C ILE A 479 -27.04 5.68 6.85
N ILE A 480 -26.62 6.56 5.96
CA ILE A 480 -25.92 7.81 6.27
C ILE A 480 -26.62 9.01 5.63
N GLY A 481 -26.81 10.08 6.40
CA GLY A 481 -27.22 11.38 5.90
C GLY A 481 -26.01 12.27 5.62
N ILE A 482 -25.95 12.89 4.44
CA ILE A 482 -24.98 13.94 4.10
C ILE A 482 -25.72 15.28 4.04
N ILE A 483 -25.48 16.14 5.02
CA ILE A 483 -26.25 17.37 5.25
C ILE A 483 -25.44 18.58 4.77
N GLY A 484 -25.93 19.27 3.74
CA GLY A 484 -25.23 20.33 3.03
C GLY A 484 -24.42 19.80 1.85
N VAL A 485 -24.96 19.89 0.64
CA VAL A 485 -24.37 19.42 -0.62
C VAL A 485 -23.67 20.57 -1.35
N GLY A 486 -22.65 21.13 -0.70
CA GLY A 486 -21.65 21.98 -1.34
C GLY A 486 -20.48 21.17 -1.92
N GLY A 487 -19.33 21.81 -2.11
CA GLY A 487 -18.11 21.13 -2.58
C GLY A 487 -17.63 20.00 -1.65
N LEU A 488 -17.95 20.05 -0.36
CA LEU A 488 -17.62 19.00 0.61
C LEU A 488 -18.65 17.85 0.56
N GLY A 489 -19.94 18.18 0.67
CA GLY A 489 -21.01 17.19 0.73
C GLY A 489 -21.15 16.37 -0.56
N VAL A 490 -20.90 16.96 -1.73
CA VAL A 490 -20.96 16.23 -3.01
C VAL A 490 -19.89 15.12 -3.10
N LEU A 491 -18.71 15.34 -2.51
CA LEU A 491 -17.69 14.29 -2.37
C LEU A 491 -18.10 13.26 -1.31
N GLY A 492 -18.69 13.71 -0.20
CA GLY A 492 -19.21 12.82 0.85
C GLY A 492 -20.26 11.84 0.35
N ILE A 493 -21.18 12.30 -0.50
CA ILE A 493 -22.18 11.44 -1.16
C ILE A 493 -21.47 10.32 -1.95
N GLN A 494 -20.53 10.70 -2.83
CA GLN A 494 -19.83 9.77 -3.70
C GLN A 494 -19.01 8.75 -2.90
N PHE A 495 -18.24 9.20 -1.90
CA PHE A 495 -17.46 8.32 -1.04
C PHE A 495 -18.35 7.36 -0.22
N ALA A 496 -19.47 7.84 0.30
CA ALA A 496 -20.40 7.01 1.06
C ALA A 496 -21.08 5.96 0.17
N LYS A 497 -21.50 6.34 -1.04
CA LYS A 497 -22.08 5.40 -2.00
C LYS A 497 -21.09 4.35 -2.48
N ALA A 498 -19.85 4.74 -2.80
CA ALA A 498 -18.80 3.81 -3.21
C ALA A 498 -18.45 2.79 -2.11
N ARG A 499 -18.50 3.19 -0.82
CA ARG A 499 -18.37 2.26 0.33
C ARG A 499 -19.56 1.31 0.51
N GLY A 500 -20.60 1.45 -0.30
CA GLY A 500 -21.80 0.62 -0.26
C GLY A 500 -22.77 1.00 0.86
N TYR A 501 -22.76 2.25 1.33
CA TYR A 501 -23.78 2.76 2.24
C TYR A 501 -25.06 3.17 1.48
N ARG A 502 -26.15 3.23 2.23
CA ARG A 502 -27.42 3.83 1.80
C ARG A 502 -27.37 5.33 2.14
N VAL A 503 -27.42 6.21 1.16
CA VAL A 503 -27.11 7.63 1.33
C VAL A 503 -28.34 8.49 1.11
N VAL A 504 -28.63 9.34 2.09
CA VAL A 504 -29.58 10.45 2.00
C VAL A 504 -28.81 11.75 1.83
N ALA A 505 -29.04 12.48 0.74
CA ALA A 505 -28.48 13.81 0.52
C ALA A 505 -29.51 14.88 0.89
N VAL A 506 -29.09 15.87 1.68
CA VAL A 506 -29.95 16.95 2.18
C VAL A 506 -29.30 18.30 1.90
N ASP A 507 -30.02 19.23 1.28
CA ASP A 507 -29.62 20.65 1.16
C ASP A 507 -30.88 21.52 1.20
N ASN A 508 -30.76 22.80 1.55
CA ASN A 508 -31.87 23.75 1.49
C ASN A 508 -31.89 24.54 0.17
N ARG A 509 -30.80 24.50 -0.61
CA ARG A 509 -30.66 25.25 -1.86
C ARG A 509 -30.85 24.33 -3.06
N ASP A 510 -31.58 24.80 -4.06
CA ASP A 510 -31.78 24.09 -5.33
C ASP A 510 -30.46 23.70 -6.00
N VAL A 511 -29.43 24.55 -5.91
CA VAL A 511 -28.10 24.25 -6.44
C VAL A 511 -27.46 23.03 -5.77
N GLY A 512 -27.63 22.86 -4.46
CA GLY A 512 -27.10 21.71 -3.72
C GLY A 512 -27.86 20.42 -4.06
N LEU A 513 -29.19 20.50 -4.13
CA LEU A 513 -30.03 19.36 -4.54
C LEU A 513 -29.72 18.92 -5.97
N LYS A 514 -29.52 19.88 -6.87
CA LYS A 514 -29.10 19.61 -8.26
C LYS A 514 -27.71 18.97 -8.30
N LEU A 515 -26.74 19.48 -7.54
CA LEU A 515 -25.41 18.87 -7.43
C LEU A 515 -25.47 17.41 -6.96
N ALA A 516 -26.31 17.09 -5.97
CA ALA A 516 -26.51 15.71 -5.52
C ALA A 516 -27.01 14.78 -6.64
N SER A 517 -27.81 15.31 -7.58
CA SER A 517 -28.39 14.54 -8.69
C SER A 517 -27.44 14.34 -9.88
N GLU A 518 -26.40 15.17 -9.99
CA GLU A 518 -25.45 15.24 -11.11
C GLU A 518 -24.17 14.41 -10.90
N VAL A 519 -24.01 13.76 -9.75
CA VAL A 519 -22.90 12.81 -9.53
C VAL A 519 -22.99 11.60 -10.48
N PRO A 520 -21.88 10.87 -10.74
CA PRO A 520 -21.89 9.68 -11.59
C PRO A 520 -23.00 8.69 -11.18
N SER A 521 -23.63 8.04 -12.17
CA SER A 521 -24.85 7.25 -11.96
C SER A 521 -24.71 6.15 -10.91
N HIS A 522 -23.54 5.51 -10.83
CA HIS A 522 -23.23 4.47 -9.83
C HIS A 522 -22.95 5.01 -8.43
N LEU A 523 -22.80 6.33 -8.29
CA LEU A 523 -22.48 7.04 -7.05
C LEU A 523 -23.61 7.96 -6.58
N LYS A 524 -24.79 7.87 -7.19
CA LYS A 524 -25.95 8.68 -6.80
C LYS A 524 -26.47 8.32 -5.41
N PRO A 525 -26.88 9.31 -4.60
CA PRO A 525 -27.56 9.04 -3.34
C PRO A 525 -28.88 8.32 -3.61
N ASP A 526 -29.33 7.52 -2.65
CA ASP A 526 -30.58 6.76 -2.76
C ASP A 526 -31.80 7.67 -2.57
N LEU A 527 -31.63 8.77 -1.82
CA LEU A 527 -32.67 9.77 -1.57
C LEU A 527 -32.05 11.17 -1.57
N ILE A 528 -32.72 12.12 -2.23
CA ILE A 528 -32.38 13.55 -2.21
C ILE A 528 -33.59 14.30 -1.67
N VAL A 529 -33.41 15.10 -0.63
CA VAL A 529 -34.51 15.85 0.01
C VAL A 529 -34.12 17.29 0.36
N GLY A 530 -35.10 18.18 0.30
CA GLY A 530 -34.96 19.57 0.71
C GLY A 530 -35.01 19.69 2.24
N PHE A 531 -34.09 20.43 2.84
CA PHE A 531 -34.10 20.67 4.29
C PHE A 531 -35.44 21.27 4.79
N ASP A 532 -35.97 22.23 4.03
CA ASP A 532 -37.21 22.96 4.33
C ASP A 532 -38.47 22.31 3.71
N ASP A 533 -38.34 21.19 2.99
CA ASP A 533 -39.49 20.47 2.43
C ASP A 533 -40.24 19.75 3.58
N PRO A 534 -41.54 20.06 3.82
CA PRO A 534 -42.34 19.44 4.88
C PRO A 534 -42.42 17.91 4.77
N GLU A 535 -42.27 17.35 3.58
CA GLU A 535 -42.33 15.91 3.34
C GLU A 535 -41.00 15.19 3.64
N SER A 536 -39.89 15.92 3.78
CA SER A 536 -38.56 15.34 3.93
C SER A 536 -38.43 14.42 5.13
N VAL A 537 -39.11 14.76 6.25
CA VAL A 537 -39.13 13.93 7.45
C VAL A 537 -39.79 12.59 7.16
N GLN A 538 -40.94 12.61 6.49
CA GLN A 538 -41.67 11.39 6.15
C GLN A 538 -40.86 10.55 5.14
N LYS A 539 -40.30 11.17 4.10
CA LYS A 539 -39.45 10.48 3.10
C LYS A 539 -38.25 9.78 3.75
N ILE A 540 -37.57 10.44 4.70
CA ILE A 540 -36.47 9.84 5.45
C ILE A 540 -36.98 8.73 6.37
N SER A 541 -38.10 8.94 7.07
CA SER A 541 -38.72 7.92 7.91
C SER A 541 -39.02 6.66 7.10
N ASP A 542 -39.72 6.79 5.98
CA ASP A 542 -40.07 5.67 5.11
C ASP A 542 -38.82 4.95 4.59
N PHE A 543 -37.80 5.71 4.16
CA PHE A 543 -36.54 5.14 3.70
C PHE A 543 -35.75 4.41 4.81
N THR A 544 -35.92 4.81 6.06
CA THR A 544 -35.22 4.26 7.23
C THR A 544 -36.07 3.28 8.03
N ASP A 545 -37.21 2.83 7.48
CA ASP A 545 -38.18 1.96 8.17
C ASP A 545 -38.66 2.53 9.52
N GLY A 546 -38.69 3.86 9.64
CA GLY A 546 -39.05 4.60 10.85
C GLY A 546 -37.96 4.64 11.93
N ILE A 547 -36.81 4.00 11.72
CA ILE A 547 -35.75 3.88 12.73
C ILE A 547 -34.89 5.15 12.80
N GLY A 548 -34.68 5.82 11.66
CA GLY A 548 -33.80 6.97 11.53
C GLY A 548 -32.41 6.65 10.96
N LEU A 549 -31.58 7.69 10.81
CA LEU A 549 -30.25 7.61 10.22
C LEU A 549 -29.26 6.99 11.21
N LYS A 550 -28.43 6.03 10.76
CA LYS A 550 -27.37 5.46 11.60
C LYS A 550 -26.23 6.45 11.83
N ALA A 551 -25.90 7.24 10.82
CA ALA A 551 -25.04 8.40 10.99
C ALA A 551 -25.49 9.60 10.15
N ALA A 552 -25.05 10.79 10.53
CA ALA A 552 -25.20 12.00 9.75
C ALA A 552 -23.88 12.79 9.75
N ILE A 553 -23.45 13.27 8.58
CA ILE A 553 -22.29 14.16 8.42
C ILE A 553 -22.81 15.55 8.08
N VAL A 554 -22.53 16.52 8.94
CA VAL A 554 -22.98 17.90 8.78
C VAL A 554 -21.86 18.71 8.12
N CYS A 555 -22.04 18.97 6.82
CA CYS A 555 -21.10 19.68 5.94
C CYS A 555 -21.42 21.18 5.80
N THR A 556 -22.39 21.70 6.55
CA THR A 556 -22.84 23.10 6.54
C THR A 556 -22.59 23.77 7.89
N GLY A 557 -22.33 25.08 7.89
CA GLY A 557 -22.21 25.90 9.10
C GLY A 557 -23.56 26.35 9.67
N SER A 558 -24.65 25.65 9.39
CA SER A 558 -25.98 25.98 9.92
C SER A 558 -26.21 25.25 11.25
N GLY A 559 -26.49 26.01 12.32
CA GLY A 559 -26.85 25.46 13.63
C GLY A 559 -28.16 24.66 13.58
N ASP A 560 -29.14 25.16 12.83
CA ASP A 560 -30.44 24.50 12.65
C ASP A 560 -30.30 23.18 11.91
N ALA A 561 -29.44 23.12 10.88
CA ALA A 561 -29.17 21.89 10.16
C ALA A 561 -28.52 20.81 11.04
N ASN A 562 -27.68 21.21 11.98
CA ASN A 562 -27.06 20.30 12.93
C ASN A 562 -28.07 19.69 13.90
N ASP A 563 -28.90 20.52 14.55
CA ASP A 563 -29.92 20.02 15.47
C ASP A 563 -30.96 19.16 14.74
N TRP A 564 -31.41 19.61 13.57
CA TRP A 564 -32.29 18.85 12.69
C TRP A 564 -31.70 17.47 12.38
N ALA A 565 -30.43 17.39 12.01
CA ALA A 565 -29.77 16.11 11.70
C ALA A 565 -29.70 15.19 12.92
N ALA A 566 -29.39 15.73 14.10
CA ALA A 566 -29.34 14.98 15.35
C ALA A 566 -30.71 14.36 15.68
N GLN A 567 -31.81 15.09 15.47
CA GLN A 567 -33.17 14.60 15.70
C GLN A 567 -33.53 13.41 14.80
N ARG A 568 -32.98 13.33 13.57
CA ARG A 568 -33.21 12.23 12.62
C ARG A 568 -32.30 11.02 12.84
N LEU A 569 -31.41 11.05 13.84
CA LEU A 569 -30.64 9.87 14.19
C LEU A 569 -31.52 8.81 14.88
N GLN A 570 -31.22 7.56 14.58
CA GLN A 570 -31.71 6.42 15.35
C GLN A 570 -31.06 6.35 16.74
N PRO A 571 -31.58 5.52 17.67
CA PRO A 571 -30.85 5.19 18.89
C PRO A 571 -29.42 4.72 18.61
N ARG A 572 -28.47 5.28 19.35
CA ARG A 572 -27.02 5.05 19.24
C ARG A 572 -26.48 5.37 17.85
N GLY A 573 -27.08 6.36 17.20
CA GLY A 573 -26.60 6.97 15.96
C GLY A 573 -25.45 7.95 16.22
N VAL A 574 -24.71 8.29 15.17
CA VAL A 574 -23.54 9.18 15.25
C VAL A 574 -23.73 10.41 14.38
N LEU A 575 -23.61 11.60 14.96
CA LEU A 575 -23.46 12.86 14.22
C LEU A 575 -21.99 13.22 14.14
N VAL A 576 -21.49 13.45 12.92
CA VAL A 576 -20.15 13.96 12.67
C VAL A 576 -20.24 15.40 12.20
N ALA A 577 -19.80 16.32 13.04
CA ALA A 577 -19.80 17.75 12.76
C ALA A 577 -18.52 18.15 12.03
N VAL A 578 -18.66 18.72 10.83
CA VAL A 578 -17.56 19.22 10.01
C VAL A 578 -17.71 20.72 9.73
N GLY A 579 -18.92 21.17 9.41
CA GLY A 579 -19.23 22.60 9.28
C GLY A 579 -19.16 23.32 10.63
N MET A 580 -18.72 24.58 10.59
CA MET A 580 -18.50 25.41 11.79
C MET A 580 -19.58 26.50 11.91
N PRO A 581 -20.68 26.27 12.63
CA PRO A 581 -21.68 27.32 12.89
C PRO A 581 -21.13 28.42 13.79
N ALA A 582 -21.40 29.68 13.43
CA ALA A 582 -20.88 30.85 14.16
C ALA A 582 -21.38 30.93 15.61
N GLU A 583 -22.62 30.52 15.87
CA GLU A 583 -23.22 30.48 17.21
C GLU A 583 -22.88 29.21 18.00
N GLY A 584 -22.11 28.29 17.43
CA GLY A 584 -21.85 26.97 18.00
C GLY A 584 -22.93 25.92 17.68
N LEU A 585 -22.68 24.68 18.08
CA LEU A 585 -23.58 23.54 17.84
C LEU A 585 -24.72 23.54 18.87
N LYS A 586 -25.96 23.44 18.37
CA LYS A 586 -27.16 23.21 19.19
C LYS A 586 -27.63 21.77 19.03
N PHE A 587 -28.10 21.16 20.12
CA PHE A 587 -28.68 19.82 20.12
C PHE A 587 -29.73 19.69 21.23
N ASP A 588 -30.80 18.96 20.95
CA ASP A 588 -31.79 18.57 21.96
C ASP A 588 -31.21 17.55 22.96
N THR A 589 -31.16 17.95 24.24
CA THR A 589 -30.62 17.12 25.33
C THR A 589 -31.44 15.85 25.56
N LEU A 590 -32.76 15.89 25.30
CA LEU A 590 -33.60 14.71 25.44
C LEU A 590 -33.18 13.64 24.43
N ASN A 591 -33.01 14.00 23.17
CA ASN A 591 -32.47 13.09 22.16
C ASN A 591 -31.06 12.60 22.51
N LEU A 592 -30.17 13.47 22.98
CA LEU A 592 -28.81 13.07 23.38
C LEU A 592 -28.83 11.94 24.41
N ILE A 593 -29.64 12.08 25.46
CA ILE A 593 -29.70 11.14 26.58
C ILE A 593 -30.54 9.91 26.24
N PHE A 594 -31.77 10.10 25.76
CA PHE A 594 -32.73 9.00 25.59
C PHE A 594 -32.49 8.17 24.33
N LYS A 595 -31.84 8.72 23.31
CA LYS A 595 -31.37 7.94 22.15
C LYS A 595 -29.90 7.53 22.28
N GLU A 596 -29.17 7.98 23.30
CA GLU A 596 -27.74 7.72 23.47
C GLU A 596 -26.93 8.02 22.19
N ILE A 597 -27.24 9.12 21.49
CA ILE A 597 -26.51 9.48 20.26
C ILE A 597 -25.09 9.98 20.60
N VAL A 598 -24.19 9.86 19.64
CA VAL A 598 -22.80 10.31 19.77
C VAL A 598 -22.56 11.49 18.83
N ILE A 599 -21.99 12.58 19.34
CA ILE A 599 -21.57 13.72 18.53
C ILE A 599 -20.03 13.72 18.48
N LYS A 600 -19.47 13.74 17.27
CA LYS A 600 -18.02 13.81 17.04
C LYS A 600 -17.66 15.04 16.21
N GLY A 601 -16.70 15.81 16.69
CA GLY A 601 -16.00 16.80 15.87
C GLY A 601 -14.86 16.14 15.11
N THR A 602 -14.61 16.58 13.88
CA THR A 602 -13.52 16.06 13.08
C THR A 602 -12.95 17.13 12.16
N ILE A 603 -11.68 16.97 11.81
CA ILE A 603 -10.97 17.78 10.84
C ILE A 603 -10.02 16.84 10.10
N HIS A 604 -9.90 17.01 8.78
CA HIS A 604 -8.88 16.47 7.85
C HIS A 604 -8.27 15.07 8.15
N CYS A 605 -8.10 14.24 7.13
CA CYS A 605 -7.49 12.92 7.33
C CYS A 605 -5.97 12.95 7.67
N SER A 606 -5.42 11.81 8.12
CA SER A 606 -3.97 11.57 8.18
C SER A 606 -3.36 11.40 6.79
N MET A 607 -2.03 11.41 6.69
CA MET A 607 -1.38 11.14 5.41
C MET A 607 -1.61 9.71 4.91
N ASP A 608 -1.74 8.74 5.83
CA ASP A 608 -2.08 7.36 5.47
C ASP A 608 -3.51 7.28 4.92
N GLU A 609 -4.47 7.92 5.60
CA GLU A 609 -5.85 8.03 5.10
C GLU A 609 -5.94 8.87 3.81
N THR A 610 -5.05 9.85 3.61
CA THR A 610 -4.98 10.63 2.37
C THR A 610 -4.56 9.74 1.21
N ARG A 611 -3.58 8.85 1.40
CA ARG A 611 -3.13 7.87 0.40
C ARG A 611 -4.25 6.88 0.07
N GLU A 612 -4.88 6.31 1.10
CA GLU A 612 -6.04 5.42 0.94
C GLU A 612 -7.17 6.10 0.16
N MET A 613 -7.46 7.36 0.49
CA MET A 613 -8.45 8.16 -0.23
C MET A 613 -8.06 8.36 -1.71
N MET A 614 -6.80 8.65 -2.03
CA MET A 614 -6.36 8.83 -3.41
C MET A 614 -6.54 7.57 -4.25
N GLU A 615 -6.20 6.41 -3.69
CA GLU A 615 -6.42 5.10 -4.34
C GLU A 615 -7.90 4.87 -4.58
N PHE A 616 -8.73 5.11 -3.56
CA PHE A 616 -10.17 4.94 -3.64
C PHE A 616 -10.84 5.88 -4.65
N VAL A 617 -10.35 7.12 -4.76
CA VAL A 617 -10.82 8.09 -5.77
C VAL A 617 -10.57 7.56 -7.17
N ALA A 618 -9.38 7.03 -7.43
CA ALA A 618 -9.03 6.46 -8.72
C ALA A 618 -9.82 5.20 -9.05
N GLU A 619 -10.01 4.31 -8.08
CA GLU A 619 -10.76 3.06 -8.26
C GLU A 619 -12.23 3.30 -8.61
N HIS A 620 -12.88 4.24 -7.93
CA HIS A 620 -14.33 4.44 -8.05
C HIS A 620 -14.74 5.60 -8.97
N GLY A 621 -13.77 6.35 -9.51
CA GLY A 621 -14.02 7.49 -10.38
C GLY A 621 -14.76 8.62 -9.64
N ILE A 622 -14.31 8.95 -8.43
CA ILE A 622 -14.90 10.03 -7.63
C ILE A 622 -14.50 11.38 -8.25
N LEU A 623 -15.48 12.26 -8.48
CA LEU A 623 -15.25 13.55 -9.16
C LEU A 623 -15.72 14.73 -8.32
N SER A 624 -14.90 15.78 -8.29
CA SER A 624 -15.28 17.09 -7.79
C SER A 624 -16.08 17.85 -8.86
N HIS A 625 -17.11 18.58 -8.43
CA HIS A 625 -17.78 19.54 -9.30
C HIS A 625 -17.05 20.87 -9.24
N LEU A 626 -16.58 21.39 -10.39
CA LEU A 626 -15.61 22.48 -10.43
C LEU A 626 -16.16 23.72 -11.16
N SER A 627 -15.72 24.90 -10.70
CA SER A 627 -15.71 26.14 -11.47
C SER A 627 -14.25 26.52 -11.74
N LEU A 628 -13.81 26.43 -12.98
CA LEU A 628 -12.41 26.67 -13.35
C LEU A 628 -12.19 28.14 -13.67
N LEU A 629 -11.10 28.71 -13.16
CA LEU A 629 -10.70 30.10 -13.32
C LEU A 629 -9.25 30.18 -13.76
N THR A 630 -8.90 31.18 -14.54
CA THR A 630 -7.51 31.62 -14.72
C THR A 630 -7.04 32.48 -13.54
N MET A 631 -5.74 32.76 -13.43
CA MET A 631 -5.25 33.68 -12.40
C MET A 631 -5.85 35.08 -12.56
N GLU A 632 -6.00 35.55 -13.79
CA GLU A 632 -6.58 36.84 -14.14
C GLU A 632 -8.06 36.95 -13.71
N GLU A 633 -8.83 35.88 -13.88
CA GLU A 633 -10.23 35.82 -13.46
C GLU A 633 -10.41 35.66 -11.94
N ALA A 634 -9.35 35.32 -11.21
CA ALA A 634 -9.39 34.97 -9.81
C ALA A 634 -9.01 36.13 -8.85
N GLU A 635 -8.75 37.34 -9.36
CA GLU A 635 -8.50 38.51 -8.51
C GLU A 635 -9.71 38.81 -7.58
N ASP A 636 -10.93 38.76 -8.12
CA ASP A 636 -12.19 38.97 -7.38
C ASP A 636 -12.84 37.68 -6.85
N LEU A 637 -12.05 36.60 -6.78
CA LEU A 637 -12.49 35.28 -6.34
C LEU A 637 -13.20 35.29 -4.98
N PRO A 638 -12.68 35.95 -3.92
CA PRO A 638 -13.37 35.99 -2.63
C PRO A 638 -14.77 36.61 -2.70
N GLU A 639 -14.91 37.76 -3.35
CA GLU A 639 -16.18 38.48 -3.49
C GLU A 639 -17.21 37.63 -4.25
N LYS A 640 -16.81 37.03 -5.38
CA LYS A 640 -17.67 36.15 -6.16
C LYS A 640 -18.05 34.88 -5.40
N ALA A 641 -17.14 34.31 -4.61
CA ALA A 641 -17.42 33.14 -3.79
C ALA A 641 -18.44 33.47 -2.68
N ILE A 642 -18.31 34.62 -2.01
CA ILE A 642 -19.27 35.12 -1.01
C ILE A 642 -20.65 35.34 -1.65
N ALA A 643 -20.69 35.89 -2.87
CA ALA A 643 -21.92 36.10 -3.62
C ALA A 643 -22.55 34.80 -4.16
N GLY A 644 -21.92 33.64 -3.97
CA GLY A 644 -22.41 32.35 -4.46
C GLY A 644 -22.35 32.21 -5.97
N ALA A 645 -21.44 32.92 -6.63
CA ALA A 645 -21.35 32.96 -8.10
C ALA A 645 -20.85 31.65 -8.73
N TYR A 646 -20.31 30.73 -7.93
CA TYR A 646 -19.70 29.49 -8.42
C TYR A 646 -20.54 28.27 -8.10
N LYS A 647 -20.61 27.36 -9.08
CA LYS A 647 -21.20 26.03 -8.90
C LYS A 647 -20.10 25.06 -8.49
N GLY A 648 -20.26 24.39 -7.36
CA GLY A 648 -19.24 23.47 -6.84
C GLY A 648 -18.03 24.19 -6.24
N ARG A 649 -16.82 23.67 -6.49
CA ARG A 649 -15.56 24.19 -5.95
C ARG A 649 -14.86 25.09 -7.00
N PRO A 650 -14.55 26.35 -6.69
CA PRO A 650 -13.68 27.15 -7.53
C PRO A 650 -12.25 26.60 -7.51
N VAL A 651 -11.63 26.45 -8.67
CA VAL A 651 -10.24 26.00 -8.84
C VAL A 651 -9.54 26.93 -9.83
N VAL A 652 -8.45 27.53 -9.39
CA VAL A 652 -7.62 28.43 -10.20
C VAL A 652 -6.56 27.61 -10.92
N LYS A 653 -6.52 27.73 -12.25
CA LYS A 653 -5.44 27.24 -13.10
C LYS A 653 -4.27 28.21 -13.00
N ILE A 654 -3.16 27.71 -12.50
CA ILE A 654 -1.95 28.49 -12.26
C ILE A 654 -0.97 28.31 -13.44
N GLY A 655 -0.76 27.05 -13.85
CA GLY A 655 0.10 26.72 -14.98
C GLY A 655 -0.55 27.00 -16.35
N LYS A 656 0.27 27.27 -17.35
CA LYS A 656 -0.15 27.42 -18.77
C LYS A 656 -0.31 26.07 -19.52
N GLU A 657 -0.03 24.95 -18.85
CA GLU A 657 -0.04 23.59 -19.42
C GLU A 657 -1.42 22.93 -19.40
#